data_AF-M7X2A8-F1
#
_entry.id   AF-M7X2A8-F1
#
_cell.length_a   1.000
_cell.length_b   1.000
_cell.length_c   1.000
_cell.angle_alpha   90.00
_cell.angle_beta   90.00
_cell.angle_gamma   90.00
#
_symmetry.space_group_name_H-M   'P 1'
#
loop_
_entity.id
_entity.type
_entity.pdbx_description
1 polymer ?
#
loop_
_entity_poly.entity_id
_entity_poly.type
_entity_poly.pdbx_seq_one_letter_code
_entity_poly.pdbx_strand_id
1 'polypeptide(L)'
;MDLSENEIVFSKQLKTFNSLTSLIVSNNKLTEIPIFFTELTNLKKLDVSRNQIALIPQILTVLKDLQDLNISNNRITEIPLFIDSFEKLRQFDCSYNDLDHLPKALVNMKIINFKLSGNKFDNVPTPIPQMSLLTHLDLSENQITSIPEICRQLSHIQSLDLHSNLIDSFSTRVFEKMTKMTKLNFRDNPFKVIPEINSLIHLKELYYSNITDPIDRKFPSVSINNELENIELINSSIEEFPSLLNLTKMTLLYLHKNEITSIKDIPRRCSVDASFNKISEITIQKYADLPVLKLDHNNFIQTPNLSQCEKVQLLDLSYNNISTINDFTFHTSIEQLILNNNPLRIPPIGITKCSHLTLLSMSNCEIYSIPIDVVSGLCNLKILDISNNHIISYEHFEYLNKLEELRASSNNMSFFPKEFCEMSQMKVLIMNNNKNKVIPESIKELQQLESLDLSYNQIREFSILELNKKLKELNLSFNLIIEYPNLSQWNQLEEFNIIGNSLVNFFGLVPYCKKTKIITATYNIQRIKQPTLELTGILDDKLIKKIPEIVANANEFKSKKVGLKLLQTPKESMLFNIDSYKIIGIGISRGNEKYMKSTICVARNIFTNGILVGSFEGILGGRTARLCSYKFVDYFLNKVSNKVVQESIEESLISTFQRLNEKIKEKNLNDVSSGLVYVFYNKILYFAQCGSIKSYIISNSNIKEIGFDHCLSNNEMKKKIMQKGGLVDNNNMLNGVINVCKCIGESNYHNLLNTTPDITKIEYDDDFKFVLTASKSVWDVIDQNELQSIVINSAHIQPPGIANLIRNIALERNCKGNISVTILSLDSFIETNNEET
;
A
#
# COMPACT_ATOMS: atom_id res chain seq x y z
N MET A 1 28.78 -7.42 31.34
CA MET A 1 29.63 -6.73 30.35
C MET A 1 28.94 -6.89 29.02
N ASP A 2 28.57 -5.79 28.39
CA ASP A 2 27.90 -5.77 27.09
C ASP A 2 28.84 -5.09 26.09
N LEU A 3 29.15 -5.81 25.02
CA LEU A 3 30.06 -5.47 23.94
C LEU A 3 29.37 -5.65 22.58
N SER A 4 28.04 -5.64 22.57
CA SER A 4 27.24 -5.84 21.36
C SER A 4 27.40 -4.72 20.33
N GLU A 5 27.10 -5.02 19.06
CA GLU A 5 27.10 -4.05 17.94
C GLU A 5 28.45 -3.38 17.67
N ASN A 6 29.53 -4.16 17.68
CA ASN A 6 30.88 -3.68 17.43
C ASN A 6 31.61 -4.52 16.34
N GLU A 7 32.87 -4.19 16.06
CA GLU A 7 33.76 -4.99 15.20
C GLU A 7 34.88 -5.64 16.02
N ILE A 8 34.54 -6.22 17.17
CA ILE A 8 35.55 -6.66 18.14
C ILE A 8 36.35 -7.83 17.59
N VAL A 9 37.67 -7.68 17.64
CA VAL A 9 38.65 -8.74 17.48
C VAL A 9 39.39 -8.89 18.81
N PHE A 10 39.20 -10.01 19.50
CA PHE A 10 39.88 -10.23 20.78
C PHE A 10 41.34 -10.60 20.56
N SER A 11 42.27 -9.74 20.99
CA SER A 11 43.71 -9.91 20.76
C SER A 11 44.53 -10.33 21.98
N LYS A 12 43.97 -10.36 23.22
CA LYS A 12 44.53 -11.02 24.43
C LYS A 12 43.59 -10.98 25.67
N GLN A 13 43.88 -11.86 26.64
CA GLN A 13 43.14 -12.28 27.84
C GLN A 13 42.40 -11.22 28.68
N LEU A 14 41.20 -11.58 29.15
CA LEU A 14 40.37 -10.86 30.15
C LEU A 14 40.52 -11.44 31.58
N LYS A 15 41.74 -11.87 31.97
CA LYS A 15 42.03 -12.56 33.26
C LYS A 15 41.61 -11.82 34.54
N THR A 16 41.20 -10.56 34.46
CA THR A 16 40.87 -9.71 35.60
C THR A 16 39.38 -9.64 35.93
N PHE A 17 38.49 -10.23 35.13
CA PHE A 17 37.03 -10.09 35.28
C PHE A 17 36.36 -11.30 35.97
N ASN A 18 36.99 -11.83 37.00
CA ASN A 18 36.54 -13.07 37.66
C ASN A 18 35.17 -12.93 38.36
N SER A 19 34.65 -11.73 38.59
CA SER A 19 33.31 -11.49 39.14
C SER A 19 32.20 -11.43 38.08
N LEU A 20 32.56 -11.56 36.79
CA LEU A 20 31.61 -11.37 35.69
C LEU A 20 30.58 -12.50 35.64
N THR A 21 29.29 -12.12 35.70
CA THR A 21 28.15 -13.05 35.66
C THR A 21 27.36 -13.00 34.36
N SER A 22 27.55 -11.97 33.53
CA SER A 22 26.87 -11.82 32.24
C SER A 22 27.82 -11.20 31.21
N LEU A 23 27.96 -11.85 30.07
CA LEU A 23 28.77 -11.41 28.94
C LEU A 23 27.92 -11.45 27.68
N ILE A 24 27.77 -10.29 27.05
CA ILE A 24 27.03 -10.11 25.79
C ILE A 24 28.04 -9.58 24.77
N VAL A 25 28.25 -10.31 23.68
CA VAL A 25 29.16 -9.99 22.57
C VAL A 25 28.44 -10.16 21.22
N SER A 26 27.13 -9.91 21.21
CA SER A 26 26.27 -10.12 20.04
C SER A 26 26.54 -9.11 18.92
N ASN A 27 26.13 -9.41 17.69
CA ASN A 27 26.27 -8.53 16.52
C ASN A 27 27.72 -8.02 16.34
N ASN A 28 28.65 -8.96 16.22
CA ASN A 28 30.08 -8.72 16.00
C ASN A 28 30.57 -9.57 14.79
N LYS A 29 31.89 -9.69 14.60
CA LYS A 29 32.50 -10.47 13.51
C LYS A 29 33.25 -11.72 14.02
N LEU A 30 32.86 -12.28 15.17
CA LEU A 30 33.55 -13.43 15.76
C LEU A 30 33.34 -14.68 14.90
N THR A 31 34.42 -15.37 14.55
CA THR A 31 34.38 -16.65 13.82
C THR A 31 34.49 -17.87 14.75
N GLU A 32 34.92 -17.66 15.99
CA GLU A 32 35.09 -18.69 17.01
C GLU A 32 34.81 -18.10 18.40
N ILE A 33 34.49 -18.96 19.37
CA ILE A 33 34.39 -18.55 20.77
C ILE A 33 35.81 -18.51 21.36
N PRO A 34 36.31 -17.35 21.84
CA PRO A 34 37.68 -17.25 22.32
C PRO A 34 37.94 -18.12 23.55
N ILE A 35 39.09 -18.80 23.58
CA ILE A 35 39.46 -19.73 24.67
C ILE A 35 39.42 -19.06 26.05
N PHE A 36 39.76 -17.78 26.17
CA PHE A 36 39.76 -17.10 27.47
C PHE A 36 38.36 -16.95 28.09
N PHE A 37 37.26 -17.18 27.36
CA PHE A 37 35.91 -17.21 27.95
C PHE A 37 35.83 -18.26 29.06
N THR A 38 36.67 -19.29 29.00
CA THR A 38 36.79 -20.37 30.00
C THR A 38 37.32 -19.88 31.35
N GLU A 39 37.97 -18.71 31.40
CA GLU A 39 38.46 -18.10 32.64
C GLU A 39 37.31 -17.41 33.42
N LEU A 40 36.15 -17.17 32.78
CA LEU A 40 35.00 -16.48 33.36
C LEU A 40 34.07 -17.45 34.12
N THR A 41 34.60 -18.19 35.08
CA THR A 41 33.90 -19.34 35.69
C THR A 41 32.59 -19.00 36.44
N ASN A 42 32.38 -17.73 36.80
CA ASN A 42 31.15 -17.25 37.47
C ASN A 42 30.05 -16.84 36.48
N LEU A 43 30.25 -17.06 35.18
CA LEU A 43 29.31 -16.63 34.15
C LEU A 43 27.99 -17.40 34.23
N LYS A 44 26.89 -16.65 34.32
CA LYS A 44 25.51 -17.14 34.32
C LYS A 44 24.81 -16.89 32.99
N LYS A 45 25.23 -15.86 32.24
CA LYS A 45 24.68 -15.52 30.92
C LYS A 45 25.80 -15.31 29.90
N LEU A 46 25.68 -15.97 28.76
CA LEU A 46 26.57 -15.79 27.61
C LEU A 46 25.73 -15.58 26.35
N ASP A 47 25.90 -14.42 25.71
CA ASP A 47 25.29 -14.12 24.42
C ASP A 47 26.38 -13.85 23.38
N VAL A 48 26.48 -14.74 22.40
CA VAL A 48 27.39 -14.66 21.25
C VAL A 48 26.61 -14.61 19.92
N SER A 49 25.33 -14.21 19.98
CA SER A 49 24.44 -14.22 18.81
C SER A 49 24.86 -13.24 17.71
N ARG A 50 24.37 -13.44 16.48
CA ARG A 50 24.66 -12.55 15.32
C ARG A 50 26.16 -12.41 15.09
N ASN A 51 26.86 -13.53 15.00
CA ASN A 51 28.29 -13.61 14.69
C ASN A 51 28.50 -14.61 13.53
N GLN A 52 29.72 -15.12 13.35
CA GLN A 52 30.07 -16.08 12.30
C GLN A 52 30.65 -17.37 12.89
N ILE A 53 30.22 -17.74 14.10
CA ILE A 53 30.73 -18.89 14.84
C ILE A 53 30.24 -20.18 14.19
N ALA A 54 31.15 -21.10 13.91
CA ALA A 54 30.82 -22.41 13.32
C ALA A 54 30.78 -23.56 14.34
N LEU A 55 31.54 -23.45 15.44
CA LEU A 55 31.73 -24.53 16.41
C LEU A 55 31.68 -24.03 17.85
N ILE A 56 31.13 -24.85 18.73
CA ILE A 56 31.15 -24.64 20.19
C ILE A 56 32.28 -25.51 20.78
N PRO A 57 33.35 -24.93 21.34
CA PRO A 57 34.48 -25.72 21.82
C PRO A 57 34.21 -26.39 23.17
N GLN A 58 34.69 -27.64 23.34
CA GLN A 58 34.52 -28.45 24.56
C GLN A 58 35.04 -27.77 25.84
N ILE A 59 36.02 -26.89 25.71
CA ILE A 59 36.58 -26.21 26.87
C ILE A 59 35.56 -25.29 27.56
N LEU A 60 34.47 -24.87 26.90
CA LEU A 60 33.41 -24.06 27.51
C LEU A 60 32.65 -24.77 28.64
N THR A 61 32.76 -26.10 28.74
CA THR A 61 32.14 -26.92 29.80
C THR A 61 32.61 -26.55 31.22
N VAL A 62 33.67 -25.74 31.36
CA VAL A 62 34.09 -25.16 32.65
C VAL A 62 33.09 -24.15 33.22
N LEU A 63 32.20 -23.59 32.40
CA LEU A 63 31.20 -22.58 32.80
C LEU A 63 29.98 -23.25 33.46
N LYS A 64 30.19 -23.92 34.60
CA LYS A 64 29.16 -24.72 35.28
C LYS A 64 27.97 -23.91 35.84
N ASP A 65 28.14 -22.61 35.97
CA ASP A 65 27.11 -21.70 36.49
C ASP A 65 26.18 -21.10 35.42
N LEU A 66 26.42 -21.44 34.14
CA LEU A 66 25.68 -20.91 33.01
C LEU A 66 24.19 -21.31 33.06
N GLN A 67 23.32 -20.32 32.92
CA GLN A 67 21.86 -20.42 33.01
C GLN A 67 21.17 -19.98 31.72
N ASP A 68 21.77 -19.02 30.99
CA ASP A 68 21.30 -18.46 29.74
C ASP A 68 22.43 -18.49 28.70
N LEU A 69 22.21 -19.20 27.59
CA LEU A 69 23.14 -19.29 26.46
C LEU A 69 22.41 -18.90 25.18
N ASN A 70 22.89 -17.87 24.51
CA ASN A 70 22.42 -17.45 23.20
C ASN A 70 23.53 -17.55 22.17
N ILE A 71 23.36 -18.46 21.21
CA ILE A 71 24.25 -18.72 20.08
C ILE A 71 23.53 -18.49 18.74
N SER A 72 22.36 -17.87 18.75
CA SER A 72 21.53 -17.69 17.55
C SER A 72 22.19 -16.84 16.47
N ASN A 73 21.74 -16.93 15.22
CA ASN A 73 22.25 -16.16 14.09
C ASN A 73 23.78 -16.33 13.93
N ASN A 74 24.22 -17.58 13.81
CA ASN A 74 25.62 -17.96 13.58
C ASN A 74 25.69 -18.96 12.41
N ARG A 75 26.77 -19.73 12.28
CA ARG A 75 26.97 -20.75 11.24
C ARG A 75 27.14 -22.15 11.85
N ILE A 76 26.47 -22.41 12.96
CA ILE A 76 26.63 -23.65 13.73
C ILE A 76 25.86 -24.76 13.03
N THR A 77 26.51 -25.88 12.76
CA THR A 77 25.92 -27.06 12.09
C THR A 77 25.58 -28.19 13.06
N GLU A 78 26.18 -28.20 14.25
CA GLU A 78 25.93 -29.23 15.26
C GLU A 78 25.99 -28.67 16.69
N ILE A 79 25.09 -29.15 17.56
CA ILE A 79 25.21 -28.97 19.00
C ILE A 79 26.05 -30.13 19.56
N PRO A 80 27.14 -29.86 20.29
CA PRO A 80 28.07 -30.90 20.71
C PRO A 80 27.50 -31.83 21.78
N LEU A 81 28.00 -33.07 21.83
CA LEU A 81 27.56 -34.09 22.80
C LEU A 81 27.76 -33.70 24.27
N PHE A 82 28.73 -32.83 24.57
CA PHE A 82 29.02 -32.37 25.95
C PHE A 82 28.15 -31.20 26.42
N ILE A 83 27.12 -30.80 25.65
CA ILE A 83 26.20 -29.72 26.03
C ILE A 83 25.49 -30.00 27.37
N ASP A 84 25.32 -31.27 27.72
CA ASP A 84 24.70 -31.71 28.97
C ASP A 84 25.50 -31.37 30.23
N SER A 85 26.78 -31.01 30.09
CA SER A 85 27.61 -30.52 31.21
C SER A 85 27.14 -29.17 31.76
N PHE A 86 26.33 -28.39 31.02
CA PHE A 86 25.73 -27.14 31.48
C PHE A 86 24.48 -27.42 32.35
N GLU A 87 24.67 -28.05 33.51
CA GLU A 87 23.58 -28.52 34.41
C GLU A 87 22.60 -27.42 34.88
N LYS A 88 23.08 -26.16 34.94
CA LYS A 88 22.29 -25.00 35.36
C LYS A 88 21.60 -24.28 34.19
N LEU A 89 21.83 -24.70 32.95
CA LEU A 89 21.21 -24.06 31.78
C LEU A 89 19.69 -24.23 31.83
N ARG A 90 18.97 -23.12 31.63
CA ARG A 90 17.49 -23.06 31.62
C ARG A 90 16.96 -22.41 30.37
N GLN A 91 17.70 -21.46 29.80
CA GLN A 91 17.38 -20.76 28.57
C GLN A 91 18.45 -21.10 27.54
N PHE A 92 18.03 -21.60 26.38
CA PHE A 92 18.96 -21.90 25.30
C PHE A 92 18.38 -21.43 23.97
N ASP A 93 19.07 -20.51 23.32
CA ASP A 93 18.70 -20.00 22.00
C ASP A 93 19.79 -20.35 20.99
N CYS A 94 19.42 -21.17 20.00
CA CYS A 94 20.27 -21.56 18.88
C CYS A 94 19.57 -21.36 17.53
N SER A 95 18.60 -20.44 17.48
CA SER A 95 17.83 -20.09 16.30
C SER A 95 18.70 -19.52 15.17
N TYR A 96 18.26 -19.59 13.91
CA TYR A 96 18.96 -19.07 12.73
C TYR A 96 20.40 -19.56 12.63
N ASN A 97 20.56 -20.89 12.60
CA ASN A 97 21.80 -21.61 12.36
C ASN A 97 21.54 -22.67 11.27
N ASP A 98 22.50 -23.58 11.06
CA ASP A 98 22.42 -24.62 10.04
C ASP A 98 22.15 -26.01 10.66
N LEU A 99 21.40 -26.08 11.77
CA LEU A 99 21.15 -27.32 12.50
C LEU A 99 20.08 -28.18 11.81
N ASP A 100 20.34 -29.47 11.62
CA ASP A 100 19.37 -30.47 11.14
C ASP A 100 19.13 -31.62 12.15
N HIS A 101 19.93 -31.72 13.22
CA HIS A 101 19.74 -32.69 14.30
C HIS A 101 20.17 -32.13 15.67
N LEU A 102 19.76 -32.82 16.74
CA LEU A 102 20.12 -32.49 18.13
C LEU A 102 20.69 -33.72 18.86
N PRO A 103 21.70 -33.55 19.73
CA PRO A 103 22.31 -34.66 20.47
C PRO A 103 21.36 -35.22 21.55
N LYS A 104 21.37 -36.54 21.74
CA LYS A 104 20.57 -37.23 22.79
C LYS A 104 20.88 -36.72 24.21
N ALA A 105 22.08 -36.18 24.43
CA ALA A 105 22.51 -35.64 25.72
C ALA A 105 21.58 -34.53 26.26
N LEU A 106 20.89 -33.79 25.39
CA LEU A 106 19.93 -32.74 25.78
C LEU A 106 18.79 -33.23 26.67
N VAL A 107 18.44 -34.53 26.62
CA VAL A 107 17.38 -35.11 27.47
C VAL A 107 17.69 -34.97 28.96
N ASN A 108 18.97 -34.96 29.33
CA ASN A 108 19.39 -34.85 30.73
C ASN A 108 19.36 -33.39 31.26
N MET A 109 19.20 -32.42 30.36
CA MET A 109 19.23 -31.01 30.71
C MET A 109 17.87 -30.52 31.22
N LYS A 110 17.89 -29.54 32.12
CA LYS A 110 16.68 -28.94 32.71
C LYS A 110 16.25 -27.67 31.97
N ILE A 111 16.32 -27.68 30.65
CA ILE A 111 15.95 -26.52 29.81
C ILE A 111 14.45 -26.26 29.96
N ILE A 112 14.10 -24.98 30.12
CA ILE A 112 12.74 -24.49 30.29
C ILE A 112 12.29 -23.76 29.02
N ASN A 113 13.16 -22.95 28.44
CA ASN A 113 12.92 -22.23 27.19
C ASN A 113 13.98 -22.62 26.17
N PHE A 114 13.51 -23.19 25.06
CA PHE A 114 14.37 -23.65 23.99
C PHE A 114 13.92 -23.04 22.66
N LYS A 115 14.81 -22.26 22.04
CA LYS A 115 14.56 -21.65 20.73
C LYS A 115 15.45 -22.26 19.67
N LEU A 116 14.80 -22.74 18.62
CA LEU A 116 15.35 -23.51 17.51
C LEU A 116 14.84 -22.97 16.15
N SER A 117 14.26 -21.76 16.14
CA SER A 117 13.67 -21.16 14.94
C SER A 117 14.69 -21.03 13.81
N GLY A 118 14.29 -21.07 12.54
CA GLY A 118 15.16 -20.72 11.42
C GLY A 118 16.32 -21.72 11.19
N ASN A 119 16.08 -23.01 11.39
CA ASN A 119 17.07 -24.07 11.19
C ASN A 119 16.61 -25.02 10.05
N LYS A 120 17.18 -26.22 9.95
CA LYS A 120 16.94 -27.21 8.88
C LYS A 120 16.26 -28.47 9.39
N PHE A 121 15.49 -28.39 10.47
CA PHE A 121 14.79 -29.57 11.02
C PHE A 121 13.63 -29.97 10.12
N ASP A 122 13.63 -31.22 9.64
CA ASP A 122 12.57 -31.82 8.81
C ASP A 122 11.48 -32.56 9.64
N ASN A 123 11.80 -32.82 10.91
CA ASN A 123 10.97 -33.47 11.92
C ASN A 123 11.23 -32.82 13.28
N VAL A 124 10.30 -32.99 14.23
CA VAL A 124 10.57 -32.62 15.63
C VAL A 124 11.78 -33.41 16.15
N PRO A 125 12.90 -32.76 16.53
CA PRO A 125 14.13 -33.45 16.90
C PRO A 125 13.98 -34.41 18.09
N THR A 126 14.61 -35.58 17.98
CA THR A 126 14.42 -36.71 18.92
C THR A 126 14.67 -36.47 20.42
N PRO A 127 15.51 -35.52 20.90
CA PRO A 127 15.56 -35.25 22.34
C PRO A 127 14.35 -34.44 22.84
N ILE A 128 13.73 -33.61 22.00
CA ILE A 128 12.71 -32.64 22.42
C ILE A 128 11.52 -33.31 23.10
N PRO A 129 10.88 -34.37 22.55
CA PRO A 129 9.73 -34.98 23.19
C PRO A 129 9.97 -35.48 24.63
N GLN A 130 11.22 -35.81 24.98
CA GLN A 130 11.60 -36.32 26.30
C GLN A 130 11.96 -35.22 27.30
N MET A 131 12.12 -33.97 26.85
CA MET A 131 12.48 -32.81 27.69
C MET A 131 11.25 -32.28 28.46
N SER A 132 10.77 -33.07 29.42
CA SER A 132 9.51 -32.84 30.16
C SER A 132 9.40 -31.54 30.97
N LEU A 133 10.51 -30.81 31.15
CA LEU A 133 10.54 -29.51 31.86
C LEU A 133 10.35 -28.30 30.93
N LEU A 134 10.32 -28.51 29.61
CA LEU A 134 10.11 -27.42 28.65
C LEU A 134 8.75 -26.76 28.89
N THR A 135 8.78 -25.43 29.01
CA THR A 135 7.60 -24.58 29.07
C THR A 135 7.46 -23.72 27.82
N HIS A 136 8.56 -23.36 27.16
CA HIS A 136 8.56 -22.58 25.92
C HIS A 136 9.43 -23.30 24.89
N LEU A 137 8.85 -23.56 23.73
CA LEU A 137 9.52 -24.18 22.60
C LEU A 137 9.19 -23.42 21.34
N ASP A 138 10.22 -22.98 20.64
CA ASP A 138 10.12 -22.33 19.34
C ASP A 138 10.82 -23.18 18.29
N LEU A 139 10.02 -23.75 17.39
CA LEU A 139 10.42 -24.56 16.23
C LEU A 139 10.00 -23.90 14.91
N SER A 140 9.68 -22.60 14.93
CA SER A 140 9.24 -21.87 13.74
C SER A 140 10.32 -21.82 12.64
N GLU A 141 9.93 -21.48 11.41
CA GLU A 141 10.85 -21.31 10.28
C GLU A 141 11.80 -22.51 10.06
N ASN A 142 11.24 -23.72 10.12
CA ASN A 142 11.95 -24.97 9.85
C ASN A 142 11.25 -25.72 8.69
N GLN A 143 11.59 -26.99 8.47
CA GLN A 143 11.04 -27.83 7.42
C GLN A 143 10.20 -28.99 8.00
N ILE A 144 9.66 -28.82 9.21
CA ILE A 144 8.96 -29.88 9.93
C ILE A 144 7.70 -30.26 9.19
N THR A 145 7.57 -31.55 8.86
CA THR A 145 6.45 -32.09 8.08
C THR A 145 5.29 -32.64 8.92
N SER A 146 5.56 -33.05 10.17
CA SER A 146 4.53 -33.57 11.07
C SER A 146 4.93 -33.44 12.54
N ILE A 147 3.93 -33.47 13.43
CA ILE A 147 4.16 -33.54 14.88
C ILE A 147 3.85 -34.97 15.37
N PRO A 148 4.85 -35.75 15.80
CA PRO A 148 4.63 -37.13 16.20
C PRO A 148 3.91 -37.22 17.55
N GLU A 149 3.13 -38.29 17.76
CA GLU A 149 2.33 -38.51 18.98
C GLU A 149 3.16 -38.45 20.28
N ILE A 150 4.45 -38.81 20.21
CA ILE A 150 5.36 -38.75 21.36
C ILE A 150 5.52 -37.34 21.95
N CYS A 151 5.25 -36.28 21.17
CA CYS A 151 5.27 -34.90 21.66
C CYS A 151 4.27 -34.65 22.80
N ARG A 152 3.24 -35.49 22.96
CA ARG A 152 2.33 -35.45 24.13
C ARG A 152 3.05 -35.56 25.48
N GLN A 153 4.32 -35.97 25.51
CA GLN A 153 5.14 -36.03 26.72
C GLN A 153 5.55 -34.63 27.25
N LEU A 154 5.42 -33.58 26.44
CA LEU A 154 5.69 -32.19 26.82
C LEU A 154 4.57 -31.61 27.72
N SER A 155 4.32 -32.24 28.86
CA SER A 155 3.19 -31.90 29.76
C SER A 155 3.31 -30.56 30.50
N HIS A 156 4.49 -29.93 30.46
CA HIS A 156 4.74 -28.61 31.04
C HIS A 156 4.71 -27.47 30.05
N ILE A 157 4.51 -27.76 28.76
CA ILE A 157 4.56 -26.75 27.70
C ILE A 157 3.45 -25.70 27.92
N GLN A 158 3.84 -24.44 27.82
CA GLN A 158 2.99 -23.26 27.93
C GLN A 158 2.93 -22.52 26.59
N SER A 159 4.05 -22.42 25.88
CA SER A 159 4.11 -21.81 24.55
C SER A 159 4.78 -22.75 23.56
N LEU A 160 4.10 -23.00 22.44
CA LEU A 160 4.63 -23.76 21.32
C LEU A 160 4.48 -22.95 20.04
N ASP A 161 5.60 -22.61 19.42
CA ASP A 161 5.63 -21.95 18.12
C ASP A 161 6.12 -22.91 17.03
N LEU A 162 5.31 -23.05 15.97
CA LEU A 162 5.52 -23.91 14.83
C LEU A 162 5.28 -23.16 13.51
N HIS A 163 5.23 -21.83 13.53
CA HIS A 163 4.92 -21.08 12.32
C HIS A 163 5.92 -21.33 11.19
N SER A 164 5.49 -21.19 9.94
CA SER A 164 6.36 -21.29 8.77
C SER A 164 7.12 -22.63 8.73
N ASN A 165 6.38 -23.73 8.79
CA ASN A 165 6.89 -25.09 8.62
C ASN A 165 6.13 -25.78 7.47
N LEU A 166 6.37 -27.07 7.27
CA LEU A 166 5.74 -27.89 6.23
C LEU A 166 4.73 -28.87 6.83
N ILE A 167 4.14 -28.55 7.98
CA ILE A 167 3.26 -29.47 8.72
C ILE A 167 1.99 -29.70 7.91
N ASP A 168 1.78 -30.94 7.45
CA ASP A 168 0.60 -31.31 6.65
C ASP A 168 -0.44 -32.14 7.43
N SER A 169 -0.03 -32.74 8.55
CA SER A 169 -0.79 -33.74 9.30
C SER A 169 -0.47 -33.77 10.79
N PHE A 170 -1.44 -34.23 11.58
CA PHE A 170 -1.35 -34.37 13.03
C PHE A 170 -1.88 -35.72 13.49
N SER A 171 -1.31 -36.23 14.60
CA SER A 171 -1.98 -37.30 15.35
C SER A 171 -3.10 -36.72 16.21
N THR A 172 -4.26 -37.40 16.26
CA THR A 172 -5.46 -36.94 16.98
C THR A 172 -5.27 -36.76 18.49
N ARG A 173 -4.18 -37.29 19.05
CA ARG A 173 -3.89 -37.30 20.49
C ARG A 173 -2.70 -36.45 20.89
N VAL A 174 -2.12 -35.67 19.98
CA VAL A 174 -0.84 -34.97 20.23
C VAL A 174 -0.95 -33.94 21.37
N PHE A 175 -2.11 -33.28 21.51
CA PHE A 175 -2.32 -32.22 22.50
C PHE A 175 -2.93 -32.70 23.83
N GLU A 176 -3.38 -33.96 23.93
CA GLU A 176 -4.18 -34.47 25.08
C GLU A 176 -3.54 -34.22 26.47
N LYS A 177 -2.20 -34.20 26.54
CA LYS A 177 -1.44 -34.06 27.80
C LYS A 177 -0.78 -32.69 27.97
N MET A 178 -0.89 -31.78 26.99
CA MET A 178 -0.28 -30.45 27.02
C MET A 178 -1.19 -29.43 27.72
N THR A 179 -1.74 -29.79 28.87
CA THR A 179 -2.84 -29.04 29.51
C THR A 179 -2.44 -27.67 30.03
N LYS A 180 -1.14 -27.37 30.17
CA LYS A 180 -0.63 -26.06 30.62
C LYS A 180 -0.43 -25.04 29.49
N MET A 181 -0.75 -25.41 28.25
CA MET A 181 -0.54 -24.57 27.08
C MET A 181 -1.40 -23.30 27.15
N THR A 182 -0.75 -22.14 26.99
CA THR A 182 -1.35 -20.80 26.93
C THR A 182 -1.21 -20.17 25.55
N LYS A 183 -0.22 -20.56 24.75
CA LYS A 183 0.02 -20.02 23.40
C LYS A 183 0.37 -21.12 22.40
N LEU A 184 -0.28 -21.10 21.26
CA LEU A 184 -0.05 -22.04 20.16
C LEU A 184 -0.09 -21.32 18.82
N ASN A 185 0.97 -21.46 18.03
CA ASN A 185 1.11 -20.80 16.74
C ASN A 185 1.39 -21.81 15.62
N PHE A 186 0.47 -21.89 14.66
CA PHE A 186 0.52 -22.77 13.49
C PHE A 186 0.54 -22.02 12.16
N ARG A 187 0.71 -20.71 12.19
CA ARG A 187 0.71 -19.88 10.98
C ARG A 187 1.60 -20.45 9.88
N ASP A 188 1.17 -20.29 8.63
CA ASP A 188 1.97 -20.61 7.45
C ASP A 188 2.43 -22.08 7.42
N ASN A 189 1.47 -23.00 7.58
CA ASN A 189 1.69 -24.43 7.41
C ASN A 189 0.64 -25.02 6.43
N PRO A 190 1.02 -26.04 5.63
CA PRO A 190 0.16 -26.62 4.60
C PRO A 190 -0.81 -27.71 5.12
N PHE A 191 -1.19 -27.73 6.40
CA PHE A 191 -2.05 -28.79 6.92
C PHE A 191 -3.46 -28.70 6.34
N LYS A 192 -4.00 -29.85 5.94
CA LYS A 192 -5.36 -29.94 5.39
C LYS A 192 -6.42 -30.17 6.47
N VAL A 193 -6.01 -30.57 7.66
CA VAL A 193 -6.90 -30.83 8.80
C VAL A 193 -6.45 -29.98 9.97
N ILE A 194 -7.35 -29.11 10.45
CA ILE A 194 -7.10 -28.31 11.64
C ILE A 194 -7.16 -29.24 12.86
N PRO A 195 -6.14 -29.27 13.73
CA PRO A 195 -6.13 -30.18 14.87
C PRO A 195 -7.18 -29.79 15.91
N GLU A 196 -7.82 -30.81 16.51
CA GLU A 196 -8.70 -30.63 17.66
C GLU A 196 -7.90 -30.19 18.90
N ILE A 197 -8.31 -29.08 19.51
CA ILE A 197 -7.62 -28.45 20.64
C ILE A 197 -8.46 -28.42 21.93
N ASN A 198 -9.54 -29.21 21.99
CA ASN A 198 -10.46 -29.26 23.14
C ASN A 198 -9.78 -29.58 24.49
N SER A 199 -8.62 -30.24 24.47
CA SER A 199 -7.83 -30.55 25.66
C SER A 199 -7.03 -29.36 26.21
N LEU A 200 -6.82 -28.31 25.41
CA LEU A 200 -6.03 -27.13 25.74
C LEU A 200 -6.89 -26.08 26.45
N ILE A 201 -7.46 -26.44 27.61
CA ILE A 201 -8.45 -25.62 28.35
C ILE A 201 -7.90 -24.30 28.91
N HIS A 202 -6.58 -24.13 28.97
CA HIS A 202 -5.90 -22.93 29.45
C HIS A 202 -5.29 -22.08 28.31
N LEU A 203 -5.57 -22.44 27.06
CA LEU A 203 -5.06 -21.72 25.89
C LEU A 203 -5.64 -20.30 25.86
N LYS A 204 -4.78 -19.30 25.72
CA LYS A 204 -5.13 -17.88 25.64
C LYS A 204 -4.98 -17.34 24.22
N GLU A 205 -3.95 -17.78 23.52
CA GLU A 205 -3.58 -17.30 22.19
C GLU A 205 -3.50 -18.47 21.20
N LEU A 206 -4.23 -18.35 20.09
CA LEU A 206 -4.28 -19.36 19.03
C LEU A 206 -4.16 -18.69 17.66
N TYR A 207 -3.19 -19.15 16.88
CA TYR A 207 -2.87 -18.52 15.59
C TYR A 207 -2.79 -19.53 14.45
N TYR A 208 -3.53 -19.21 13.38
CA TYR A 208 -3.59 -19.94 12.13
C TYR A 208 -3.54 -18.96 10.94
N SER A 209 -2.78 -19.29 9.90
CA SER A 209 -2.77 -18.55 8.65
C SER A 209 -2.40 -19.44 7.47
N ASN A 210 -2.86 -19.06 6.27
CA ASN A 210 -2.43 -19.65 5.00
C ASN A 210 -2.72 -21.16 4.88
N ILE A 211 -3.83 -21.62 5.46
CA ILE A 211 -4.30 -23.00 5.34
C ILE A 211 -4.88 -23.20 3.92
N THR A 212 -4.28 -24.08 3.13
CA THR A 212 -4.71 -24.33 1.74
C THR A 212 -5.59 -25.58 1.66
N ASP A 213 -6.81 -25.43 1.14
CA ASP A 213 -7.78 -26.51 0.93
C ASP A 213 -8.02 -27.41 2.16
N PRO A 214 -8.51 -26.86 3.28
CA PRO A 214 -8.86 -27.68 4.44
C PRO A 214 -9.98 -28.67 4.08
N ILE A 215 -9.83 -29.95 4.48
CA ILE A 215 -10.69 -31.07 4.07
C ILE A 215 -12.16 -30.79 4.39
N ASP A 216 -12.45 -30.36 5.63
CA ASP A 216 -13.82 -30.15 6.09
C ASP A 216 -14.25 -28.67 5.96
N ARG A 217 -13.31 -27.76 5.68
CA ARG A 217 -13.53 -26.30 5.70
C ARG A 217 -14.20 -25.78 6.98
N LYS A 218 -14.05 -26.49 8.10
CA LYS A 218 -14.59 -26.12 9.42
C LYS A 218 -13.47 -25.83 10.38
N PHE A 219 -13.66 -24.81 11.19
CA PHE A 219 -12.83 -24.57 12.36
C PHE A 219 -13.30 -25.46 13.52
N PRO A 220 -12.40 -26.14 14.25
CA PRO A 220 -12.76 -27.03 15.34
C PRO A 220 -13.44 -26.27 16.48
N SER A 221 -14.22 -26.98 17.30
CA SER A 221 -14.86 -26.35 18.45
C SER A 221 -13.82 -25.80 19.41
N VAL A 222 -14.09 -24.60 19.94
CA VAL A 222 -13.30 -23.97 21.00
C VAL A 222 -14.14 -23.72 22.26
N SER A 223 -15.39 -24.17 22.27
CA SER A 223 -16.40 -23.80 23.26
C SER A 223 -16.11 -24.27 24.68
N ILE A 224 -15.14 -25.18 24.88
CA ILE A 224 -14.73 -25.67 26.20
C ILE A 224 -13.72 -24.73 26.87
N ASN A 225 -13.02 -23.90 26.09
CA ASN A 225 -11.97 -23.03 26.61
C ASN A 225 -12.52 -21.64 26.96
N ASN A 226 -12.62 -21.34 28.26
CA ASN A 226 -13.08 -20.03 28.76
C ASN A 226 -11.95 -19.02 28.98
N GLU A 227 -10.69 -19.39 28.72
CA GLU A 227 -9.49 -18.58 28.90
C GLU A 227 -8.97 -17.96 27.59
N LEU A 228 -9.53 -18.33 26.42
CA LEU A 228 -9.14 -17.77 25.13
C LEU A 228 -9.33 -16.25 25.10
N GLU A 229 -8.23 -15.55 24.84
CA GLU A 229 -8.15 -14.10 24.71
C GLU A 229 -8.09 -13.72 23.21
N ASN A 230 -7.29 -14.44 22.42
CA ASN A 230 -7.02 -14.09 21.02
C ASN A 230 -7.11 -15.31 20.10
N ILE A 231 -7.90 -15.19 19.02
CA ILE A 231 -7.92 -16.13 17.90
C ILE A 231 -7.60 -15.38 16.61
N GLU A 232 -6.62 -15.89 15.88
CA GLU A 232 -6.33 -15.46 14.51
C GLU A 232 -6.45 -16.64 13.55
N LEU A 233 -7.22 -16.45 12.50
CA LEU A 233 -7.44 -17.38 11.40
C LEU A 233 -7.47 -16.56 10.11
N ILE A 234 -6.35 -16.48 9.40
CA ILE A 234 -6.22 -15.64 8.21
C ILE A 234 -6.00 -16.48 6.96
N ASN A 235 -6.61 -16.11 5.83
CA ASN A 235 -6.31 -16.70 4.53
C ASN A 235 -6.35 -18.24 4.54
N SER A 236 -7.44 -18.81 5.06
CA SER A 236 -7.51 -20.25 5.41
C SER A 236 -8.70 -20.98 4.78
N SER A 237 -9.46 -20.33 3.89
CA SER A 237 -10.59 -20.91 3.16
C SER A 237 -11.63 -21.66 4.03
N ILE A 238 -11.79 -21.24 5.29
CA ILE A 238 -12.76 -21.82 6.23
C ILE A 238 -14.15 -21.27 5.97
N GLU A 239 -15.16 -22.14 5.91
CA GLU A 239 -16.57 -21.81 5.65
C GLU A 239 -17.43 -21.79 6.92
N GLU A 240 -17.13 -22.67 7.87
CA GLU A 240 -17.85 -22.78 9.15
C GLU A 240 -16.96 -22.44 10.34
N PHE A 241 -17.38 -21.44 11.12
CA PHE A 241 -16.75 -21.05 12.38
C PHE A 241 -17.66 -21.37 13.57
N PRO A 242 -17.13 -21.93 14.69
CA PRO A 242 -17.95 -22.36 15.81
C PRO A 242 -18.57 -21.18 16.58
N SER A 243 -19.60 -21.47 17.39
CA SER A 243 -20.18 -20.51 18.33
C SER A 243 -19.17 -20.12 19.43
N LEU A 244 -19.18 -18.83 19.76
CA LEU A 244 -18.29 -18.21 20.74
C LEU A 244 -18.95 -18.01 22.11
N LEU A 245 -20.10 -18.65 22.37
CA LEU A 245 -20.93 -18.44 23.56
C LEU A 245 -20.13 -18.48 24.89
N ASN A 246 -19.17 -19.40 25.02
CA ASN A 246 -18.42 -19.62 26.26
C ASN A 246 -17.10 -18.81 26.36
N LEU A 247 -16.72 -18.05 25.33
CA LEU A 247 -15.42 -17.40 25.22
C LEU A 247 -15.40 -16.00 25.88
N THR A 248 -15.66 -15.97 27.19
CA THR A 248 -15.92 -14.71 27.93
C THR A 248 -14.71 -13.78 28.09
N LYS A 249 -13.48 -14.29 27.93
CA LYS A 249 -12.24 -13.51 28.04
C LYS A 249 -11.71 -13.01 26.70
N MET A 250 -12.39 -13.33 25.60
CA MET A 250 -11.93 -12.99 24.26
C MET A 250 -11.87 -11.48 24.07
N THR A 251 -10.69 -11.02 23.64
CA THR A 251 -10.35 -9.64 23.33
C THR A 251 -10.17 -9.38 21.84
N LEU A 252 -9.69 -10.37 21.09
CA LEU A 252 -9.41 -10.25 19.67
C LEU A 252 -9.88 -11.49 18.90
N LEU A 253 -10.65 -11.26 17.85
CA LEU A 253 -11.07 -12.27 16.89
C LEU A 253 -10.75 -11.78 15.49
N TYR A 254 -9.72 -12.37 14.87
CA TYR A 254 -9.30 -11.99 13.53
C TYR A 254 -9.52 -13.15 12.56
N LEU A 255 -10.47 -12.99 11.65
CA LEU A 255 -10.98 -14.02 10.72
C LEU A 255 -10.82 -13.63 9.26
N HIS A 256 -9.89 -12.71 8.97
CA HIS A 256 -9.73 -12.07 7.66
C HIS A 256 -9.42 -13.05 6.52
N LYS A 257 -9.99 -12.82 5.33
CA LYS A 257 -9.74 -13.65 4.13
C LYS A 257 -10.08 -15.13 4.36
N ASN A 258 -11.31 -15.43 4.73
CA ASN A 258 -11.84 -16.80 4.74
C ASN A 258 -13.10 -16.88 3.87
N GLU A 259 -13.87 -17.94 4.02
CA GLU A 259 -15.12 -18.19 3.29
C GLU A 259 -16.30 -18.28 4.26
N ILE A 260 -16.16 -17.68 5.46
CA ILE A 260 -17.10 -17.85 6.57
C ILE A 260 -18.45 -17.24 6.22
N THR A 261 -19.54 -17.95 6.51
CA THR A 261 -20.90 -17.53 6.16
C THR A 261 -21.68 -16.87 7.31
N SER A 262 -21.32 -17.17 8.56
CA SER A 262 -21.92 -16.57 9.75
C SER A 262 -20.98 -16.60 10.95
N ILE A 263 -21.12 -15.64 11.87
CA ILE A 263 -20.42 -15.65 13.17
C ILE A 263 -21.45 -15.65 14.28
N LYS A 264 -21.33 -16.59 15.22
CA LYS A 264 -22.31 -16.78 16.29
C LYS A 264 -21.76 -16.43 17.66
N ASP A 265 -22.56 -15.68 18.41
CA ASP A 265 -22.39 -15.36 19.82
C ASP A 265 -21.12 -14.56 20.12
N ILE A 266 -20.88 -13.48 19.38
CA ILE A 266 -19.72 -12.60 19.59
C ILE A 266 -19.67 -12.12 21.06
N PRO A 267 -18.55 -12.30 21.77
CA PRO A 267 -18.45 -12.07 23.21
C PRO A 267 -18.27 -10.60 23.60
N ARG A 268 -18.38 -10.34 24.91
CA ARG A 268 -18.64 -9.00 25.47
C ARG A 268 -17.52 -7.96 25.33
N ARG A 269 -16.29 -8.33 24.96
CA ARG A 269 -15.14 -7.38 24.92
C ARG A 269 -14.21 -7.67 23.76
N CYS A 270 -14.78 -7.99 22.60
CA CYS A 270 -14.02 -8.52 21.48
C CYS A 270 -13.94 -7.51 20.34
N SER A 271 -12.73 -7.14 19.95
CA SER A 271 -12.47 -6.53 18.66
C SER A 271 -12.51 -7.61 17.59
N VAL A 272 -13.43 -7.46 16.64
CA VAL A 272 -13.66 -8.41 15.57
C VAL A 272 -13.25 -7.79 14.25
N ASP A 273 -12.39 -8.48 13.52
CA ASP A 273 -12.12 -8.21 12.12
C ASP A 273 -12.38 -9.49 11.34
N ALA A 274 -13.50 -9.50 10.61
CA ALA A 274 -13.98 -10.61 9.79
C ALA A 274 -14.12 -10.18 8.33
N SER A 275 -13.25 -9.27 7.88
CA SER A 275 -13.27 -8.76 6.52
C SER A 275 -12.91 -9.83 5.50
N PHE A 276 -13.36 -9.68 4.26
CA PHE A 276 -13.11 -10.62 3.15
C PHE A 276 -13.58 -12.03 3.51
N ASN A 277 -14.89 -12.17 3.71
CA ASN A 277 -15.58 -13.43 3.96
C ASN A 277 -16.87 -13.50 3.15
N LYS A 278 -17.73 -14.49 3.43
CA LYS A 278 -19.06 -14.64 2.83
C LYS A 278 -20.18 -14.39 3.85
N ILE A 279 -19.92 -13.60 4.89
CA ILE A 279 -20.82 -13.45 6.03
C ILE A 279 -22.08 -12.72 5.60
N SER A 280 -23.24 -13.30 5.91
CA SER A 280 -24.53 -12.65 5.71
C SER A 280 -25.25 -12.31 7.01
N GLU A 281 -24.82 -12.91 8.14
CA GLU A 281 -25.42 -12.70 9.45
C GLU A 281 -24.40 -12.87 10.59
N ILE A 282 -24.66 -12.14 11.68
CA ILE A 282 -23.94 -12.31 12.95
C ILE A 282 -24.93 -12.35 14.12
N THR A 283 -24.58 -13.10 15.16
CA THR A 283 -25.26 -13.02 16.46
C THR A 283 -24.29 -12.55 17.53
N ILE A 284 -24.79 -11.73 18.45
CA ILE A 284 -23.98 -11.06 19.47
C ILE A 284 -24.57 -11.39 20.84
N GLN A 285 -23.71 -11.67 21.81
CA GLN A 285 -24.14 -11.92 23.19
C GLN A 285 -24.69 -10.65 23.83
N LYS A 286 -25.57 -10.82 24.82
CA LYS A 286 -26.14 -9.68 25.56
C LYS A 286 -25.02 -8.85 26.20
N TYR A 287 -25.16 -7.54 26.08
CA TYR A 287 -24.30 -6.52 26.69
C TYR A 287 -22.91 -6.38 26.05
N ALA A 288 -22.74 -6.76 24.79
CA ALA A 288 -21.42 -6.76 24.17
C ALA A 288 -20.82 -5.36 23.97
N ASP A 289 -19.55 -5.20 24.35
CA ASP A 289 -18.68 -4.08 24.02
C ASP A 289 -17.75 -4.54 22.90
N LEU A 290 -17.99 -4.03 21.69
CA LEU A 290 -17.24 -4.33 20.48
C LEU A 290 -16.50 -3.06 20.04
N PRO A 291 -15.31 -2.75 20.59
CA PRO A 291 -14.60 -1.53 20.23
C PRO A 291 -14.40 -1.38 18.72
N VAL A 292 -14.12 -2.50 18.05
CA VAL A 292 -13.92 -2.56 16.61
C VAL A 292 -14.74 -3.73 16.06
N LEU A 293 -15.60 -3.45 15.09
CA LEU A 293 -16.33 -4.45 14.34
C LEU A 293 -16.14 -4.16 12.84
N LYS A 294 -15.25 -4.92 12.20
CA LYS A 294 -15.03 -4.84 10.76
C LYS A 294 -15.65 -6.05 10.07
N LEU A 295 -16.56 -5.75 9.14
CA LEU A 295 -17.36 -6.70 8.38
C LEU A 295 -17.34 -6.33 6.89
N ASP A 296 -16.30 -5.61 6.44
CA ASP A 296 -16.18 -5.22 5.03
C ASP A 296 -15.89 -6.43 4.12
N HIS A 297 -16.23 -6.32 2.83
CA HIS A 297 -16.07 -7.40 1.85
C HIS A 297 -16.78 -8.69 2.29
N ASN A 298 -18.10 -8.59 2.48
CA ASN A 298 -18.97 -9.68 2.90
C ASN A 298 -20.28 -9.69 2.09
N ASN A 299 -21.26 -10.50 2.49
CA ASN A 299 -22.53 -10.70 1.78
C ASN A 299 -23.73 -10.08 2.51
N PHE A 300 -23.53 -9.04 3.32
CA PHE A 300 -24.65 -8.38 4.02
C PHE A 300 -25.56 -7.67 3.01
N ILE A 301 -26.86 -7.97 3.07
CA ILE A 301 -27.91 -7.27 2.28
C ILE A 301 -28.64 -6.22 3.14
N GLN A 302 -28.57 -6.41 4.45
CA GLN A 302 -29.09 -5.51 5.48
C GLN A 302 -28.02 -5.31 6.54
N THR A 303 -28.06 -4.17 7.24
CA THR A 303 -27.14 -3.91 8.35
C THR A 303 -27.36 -4.89 9.53
N PRO A 304 -26.31 -5.23 10.30
CA PRO A 304 -26.41 -6.18 11.40
C PRO A 304 -27.25 -5.63 12.57
N ASN A 305 -27.92 -6.52 13.30
CA ASN A 305 -28.64 -6.14 14.51
C ASN A 305 -27.67 -5.97 15.69
N LEU A 306 -27.42 -4.72 16.09
CA LEU A 306 -26.53 -4.39 17.20
C LEU A 306 -27.28 -4.05 18.51
N SER A 307 -28.59 -4.35 18.61
CA SER A 307 -29.42 -4.05 19.79
C SER A 307 -28.89 -4.61 21.12
N GLN A 308 -28.11 -5.69 21.05
CA GLN A 308 -27.53 -6.34 22.23
C GLN A 308 -26.16 -5.77 22.62
N CYS A 309 -25.59 -4.86 21.83
CA CYS A 309 -24.32 -4.21 22.14
C CYS A 309 -24.51 -3.03 23.10
N GLU A 310 -23.65 -2.90 24.10
CA GLU A 310 -23.52 -1.70 24.93
C GLU A 310 -22.64 -0.65 24.27
N LYS A 311 -21.64 -1.07 23.49
CA LYS A 311 -20.69 -0.17 22.85
C LYS A 311 -20.17 -0.77 21.55
N VAL A 312 -20.13 0.06 20.53
CA VAL A 312 -19.43 -0.15 19.26
C VAL A 312 -18.79 1.19 18.90
N GLN A 313 -17.47 1.25 18.77
CA GLN A 313 -16.76 2.52 18.48
C GLN A 313 -16.50 2.68 16.98
N LEU A 314 -15.93 1.66 16.35
CA LEU A 314 -15.72 1.58 14.90
C LEU A 314 -16.58 0.46 14.32
N LEU A 315 -17.42 0.81 13.34
CA LEU A 315 -18.19 -0.13 12.52
C LEU A 315 -17.85 0.07 11.05
N ASP A 316 -17.23 -0.96 10.44
CA ASP A 316 -16.96 -1.00 9.00
C ASP A 316 -17.84 -2.05 8.34
N LEU A 317 -18.68 -1.61 7.42
CA LEU A 317 -19.63 -2.41 6.64
C LEU A 317 -19.39 -2.22 5.13
N SER A 318 -18.22 -1.74 4.73
CA SER A 318 -17.92 -1.42 3.33
C SER A 318 -17.94 -2.65 2.43
N TYR A 319 -18.13 -2.48 1.12
CA TYR A 319 -18.09 -3.58 0.15
C TYR A 319 -19.04 -4.74 0.53
N ASN A 320 -20.30 -4.38 0.79
CA ASN A 320 -21.39 -5.32 1.01
C ASN A 320 -22.52 -4.98 0.01
N ASN A 321 -23.66 -5.67 0.12
CA ASN A 321 -24.83 -5.45 -0.72
C ASN A 321 -25.97 -4.76 0.07
N ILE A 322 -25.61 -3.89 1.02
CA ILE A 322 -26.58 -3.28 1.94
C ILE A 322 -27.43 -2.26 1.20
N SER A 323 -28.72 -2.54 1.09
CA SER A 323 -29.75 -1.62 0.56
C SER A 323 -30.86 -1.34 1.58
N THR A 324 -31.00 -2.21 2.59
CA THR A 324 -31.98 -2.06 3.66
C THR A 324 -31.27 -1.86 5.00
N ILE A 325 -31.91 -1.10 5.89
CA ILE A 325 -31.34 -0.70 7.16
C ILE A 325 -32.14 -1.30 8.29
N ASN A 326 -31.43 -1.86 9.27
CA ASN A 326 -31.97 -2.25 10.54
C ASN A 326 -31.86 -1.10 11.56
N ASP A 327 -32.98 -0.67 12.13
CA ASP A 327 -33.06 0.45 13.09
C ASP A 327 -32.18 0.30 14.34
N PHE A 328 -31.80 -0.94 14.68
CA PHE A 328 -30.96 -1.28 15.82
C PHE A 328 -29.46 -1.37 15.51
N THR A 329 -29.07 -1.08 14.28
CA THR A 329 -27.65 -1.04 13.89
C THR A 329 -26.95 0.16 14.52
N PHE A 330 -27.61 1.31 14.51
CA PHE A 330 -26.99 2.58 14.85
C PHE A 330 -27.11 2.84 16.35
N HIS A 331 -25.97 2.67 17.04
CA HIS A 331 -25.83 2.87 18.47
C HIS A 331 -25.16 4.22 18.78
N THR A 332 -25.52 4.84 19.91
CA THR A 332 -25.02 6.17 20.31
C THR A 332 -23.50 6.22 20.52
N SER A 333 -22.87 5.07 20.76
CA SER A 333 -21.43 4.96 21.00
C SER A 333 -20.57 4.99 19.74
N ILE A 334 -21.16 4.86 18.55
CA ILE A 334 -20.39 4.78 17.30
C ILE A 334 -19.71 6.11 17.04
N GLU A 335 -18.38 6.08 16.93
CA GLU A 335 -17.54 7.24 16.63
C GLU A 335 -17.10 7.26 15.17
N GLN A 336 -16.96 6.08 14.56
CA GLN A 336 -16.56 5.91 13.16
C GLN A 336 -17.48 4.89 12.47
N LEU A 337 -18.10 5.31 11.38
CA LEU A 337 -18.99 4.49 10.57
C LEU A 337 -18.55 4.54 9.10
N ILE A 338 -18.25 3.37 8.54
CA ILE A 338 -17.79 3.22 7.16
C ILE A 338 -18.77 2.30 6.43
N LEU A 339 -19.40 2.81 5.37
CA LEU A 339 -20.47 2.16 4.61
C LEU A 339 -20.16 2.10 3.10
N ASN A 340 -18.92 2.36 2.70
CA ASN A 340 -18.52 2.54 1.31
C ASN A 340 -18.91 1.35 0.43
N ASN A 341 -19.19 1.57 -0.86
CA ASN A 341 -19.49 0.50 -1.81
C ASN A 341 -20.69 -0.36 -1.35
N ASN A 342 -21.82 0.29 -1.06
CA ASN A 342 -23.10 -0.35 -0.73
C ASN A 342 -24.25 0.37 -1.46
N PRO A 343 -25.22 -0.32 -2.07
CA PRO A 343 -26.29 0.31 -2.85
C PRO A 343 -27.39 0.97 -1.99
N LEU A 344 -27.04 2.01 -1.22
CA LEU A 344 -27.94 2.66 -0.25
C LEU A 344 -28.97 3.58 -0.90
N ARG A 345 -28.63 4.27 -2.00
CA ARG A 345 -29.42 5.31 -2.69
C ARG A 345 -29.75 6.57 -1.89
N ILE A 346 -30.01 6.44 -0.58
CA ILE A 346 -30.28 7.53 0.37
C ILE A 346 -29.61 7.17 1.71
N PRO A 347 -28.95 8.12 2.40
CA PRO A 347 -28.41 7.89 3.73
C PRO A 347 -29.48 7.46 4.75
N PRO A 348 -29.22 6.44 5.60
CA PRO A 348 -30.14 6.04 6.64
C PRO A 348 -30.41 7.15 7.66
N ILE A 349 -31.68 7.47 7.91
CA ILE A 349 -32.04 8.41 8.98
C ILE A 349 -31.57 7.91 10.36
N GLY A 350 -31.48 6.60 10.56
CA GLY A 350 -31.01 5.99 11.79
C GLY A 350 -29.57 6.37 12.18
N ILE A 351 -28.73 6.82 11.25
CA ILE A 351 -27.35 7.29 11.55
C ILE A 351 -27.38 8.48 12.52
N THR A 352 -28.45 9.28 12.53
CA THR A 352 -28.64 10.39 13.48
C THR A 352 -28.67 9.96 14.95
N LYS A 353 -28.90 8.66 15.24
CA LYS A 353 -28.78 8.11 16.59
C LYS A 353 -27.32 8.06 17.08
N CYS A 354 -26.34 8.07 16.18
CA CYS A 354 -24.91 8.04 16.50
C CYS A 354 -24.42 9.43 16.94
N SER A 355 -24.80 9.87 18.15
CA SER A 355 -24.52 11.23 18.63
C SER A 355 -23.04 11.56 18.81
N HIS A 356 -22.17 10.55 18.93
CA HIS A 356 -20.71 10.69 19.03
C HIS A 356 -19.98 10.50 17.69
N LEU A 357 -20.72 10.38 16.57
CA LEU A 357 -20.11 10.12 15.27
C LEU A 357 -19.20 11.28 14.85
N THR A 358 -17.93 10.96 14.58
CA THR A 358 -16.90 11.91 14.13
C THR A 358 -16.44 11.64 12.71
N LEU A 359 -16.52 10.39 12.25
CA LEU A 359 -16.20 9.99 10.88
C LEU A 359 -17.36 9.22 10.27
N LEU A 360 -17.82 9.67 9.11
CA LEU A 360 -18.82 8.98 8.30
C LEU A 360 -18.30 8.88 6.86
N SER A 361 -18.25 7.65 6.35
CA SER A 361 -17.86 7.38 4.97
C SER A 361 -18.98 6.59 4.29
N MET A 362 -19.51 7.14 3.20
CA MET A 362 -20.57 6.57 2.36
C MET A 362 -20.22 6.79 0.88
N SER A 363 -18.95 6.58 0.53
CA SER A 363 -18.48 6.69 -0.85
C SER A 363 -18.97 5.53 -1.70
N ASN A 364 -19.32 5.81 -2.95
CA ASN A 364 -19.81 4.80 -3.91
C ASN A 364 -21.05 4.05 -3.40
N CYS A 365 -22.07 4.81 -2.95
CA CYS A 365 -23.29 4.26 -2.37
C CYS A 365 -24.56 4.53 -3.19
N GLU A 366 -24.40 4.93 -4.45
CA GLU A 366 -25.48 5.38 -5.35
C GLU A 366 -26.35 6.51 -4.77
N ILE A 367 -25.82 7.34 -3.87
CA ILE A 367 -26.62 8.36 -3.15
C ILE A 367 -27.00 9.53 -4.06
N TYR A 368 -28.28 9.90 -4.10
CA TYR A 368 -28.77 11.02 -4.92
C TYR A 368 -28.93 12.35 -4.15
N SER A 369 -29.22 12.26 -2.85
CA SER A 369 -29.36 13.42 -1.97
C SER A 369 -29.16 13.03 -0.51
N ILE A 370 -28.86 14.01 0.33
CA ILE A 370 -28.78 13.82 1.78
C ILE A 370 -29.95 14.58 2.42
N PRO A 371 -30.85 13.89 3.15
CA PRO A 371 -31.97 14.54 3.82
C PRO A 371 -31.53 15.55 4.89
N ILE A 372 -32.29 16.64 5.05
CA ILE A 372 -32.02 17.70 6.05
C ILE A 372 -31.93 17.14 7.48
N ASP A 373 -32.78 16.17 7.82
CA ASP A 373 -32.78 15.55 9.15
C ASP A 373 -31.47 14.78 9.41
N VAL A 374 -30.86 14.21 8.37
CA VAL A 374 -29.55 13.55 8.48
C VAL A 374 -28.46 14.58 8.69
N VAL A 375 -28.43 15.65 7.89
CA VAL A 375 -27.38 16.68 7.98
C VAL A 375 -27.45 17.43 9.33
N SER A 376 -28.65 17.80 9.76
CA SER A 376 -28.87 18.48 11.05
C SER A 376 -28.59 17.59 12.26
N GLY A 377 -28.82 16.27 12.16
CA GLY A 377 -28.52 15.31 13.20
C GLY A 377 -27.03 14.99 13.41
N LEU A 378 -26.18 15.27 12.42
CA LEU A 378 -24.74 14.93 12.42
C LEU A 378 -23.82 16.11 12.70
N CYS A 379 -24.25 17.05 13.56
CA CYS A 379 -23.52 18.27 13.87
C CYS A 379 -22.17 18.08 14.60
N ASN A 380 -21.86 16.87 15.07
CA ASN A 380 -20.57 16.53 15.70
C ASN A 380 -19.53 15.97 14.71
N LEU A 381 -19.92 15.76 13.46
CA LEU A 381 -19.09 15.13 12.45
C LEU A 381 -17.86 15.99 12.12
N LYS A 382 -16.71 15.34 11.99
CA LYS A 382 -15.43 15.96 11.63
C LYS A 382 -14.97 15.58 10.23
N ILE A 383 -15.23 14.34 9.82
CA ILE A 383 -14.84 13.81 8.52
C ILE A 383 -16.07 13.21 7.84
N LEU A 384 -16.36 13.67 6.63
CA LEU A 384 -17.42 13.16 5.78
C LEU A 384 -16.86 12.80 4.40
N ASP A 385 -17.02 11.53 4.01
CA ASP A 385 -16.78 11.11 2.63
C ASP A 385 -18.07 10.65 1.97
N ILE A 386 -18.47 11.37 0.93
CA ILE A 386 -19.65 11.12 0.09
C ILE A 386 -19.25 11.12 -1.39
N SER A 387 -17.99 10.79 -1.67
CA SER A 387 -17.45 10.75 -3.02
C SER A 387 -18.06 9.63 -3.86
N ASN A 388 -18.03 9.77 -5.18
CA ASN A 388 -18.52 8.77 -6.14
C ASN A 388 -20.00 8.45 -5.96
N ASN A 389 -20.82 9.47 -5.77
CA ASN A 389 -22.28 9.34 -5.67
C ASN A 389 -22.96 10.16 -6.79
N HIS A 390 -24.27 10.31 -6.70
CA HIS A 390 -25.09 11.07 -7.66
C HIS A 390 -25.62 12.38 -7.08
N ILE A 391 -24.97 12.93 -6.04
CA ILE A 391 -25.46 14.09 -5.30
C ILE A 391 -25.38 15.34 -6.17
N ILE A 392 -26.50 16.05 -6.25
CA ILE A 392 -26.63 17.32 -7.00
C ILE A 392 -26.71 18.51 -6.06
N SER A 393 -27.50 18.39 -4.98
CA SER A 393 -27.77 19.45 -4.01
C SER A 393 -27.11 19.17 -2.67
N TYR A 394 -26.61 20.24 -2.04
CA TYR A 394 -25.92 20.24 -0.75
C TYR A 394 -26.51 21.30 0.20
N GLU A 395 -27.80 21.61 0.01
CA GLU A 395 -28.54 22.46 0.92
C GLU A 395 -28.41 21.93 2.35
N HIS A 396 -28.32 22.84 3.33
CA HIS A 396 -28.27 22.54 4.75
C HIS A 396 -26.96 21.97 5.29
N PHE A 397 -25.92 21.86 4.45
CA PHE A 397 -24.59 21.46 4.91
C PHE A 397 -23.96 22.45 5.89
N GLU A 398 -24.48 23.67 6.00
CA GLU A 398 -24.10 24.64 7.05
C GLU A 398 -24.31 24.11 8.48
N TYR A 399 -25.18 23.12 8.69
CA TYR A 399 -25.35 22.47 10.00
C TYR A 399 -24.13 21.61 10.42
N LEU A 400 -23.28 21.17 9.48
CA LEU A 400 -22.06 20.40 9.76
C LEU A 400 -20.90 21.32 10.18
N ASN A 401 -21.15 22.21 11.13
CA ASN A 401 -20.23 23.30 11.48
C ASN A 401 -18.92 22.87 12.16
N LYS A 402 -18.79 21.61 12.59
CA LYS A 402 -17.55 21.01 13.11
C LYS A 402 -16.76 20.23 12.07
N LEU A 403 -17.22 20.18 10.82
CA LEU A 403 -16.58 19.42 9.76
C LEU A 403 -15.21 20.02 9.43
N GLU A 404 -14.19 19.18 9.52
CA GLU A 404 -12.79 19.50 9.23
C GLU A 404 -12.38 18.97 7.85
N GLU A 405 -12.97 17.87 7.39
CA GLU A 405 -12.70 17.26 6.09
C GLU A 405 -13.98 16.84 5.39
N LEU A 406 -14.15 17.31 4.15
CA LEU A 406 -15.21 16.90 3.24
C LEU A 406 -14.64 16.37 1.94
N ARG A 407 -14.99 15.13 1.61
CA ARG A 407 -14.74 14.51 0.31
C ARG A 407 -16.06 14.33 -0.43
N ALA A 408 -16.23 15.06 -1.52
CA ALA A 408 -17.40 15.06 -2.38
C ALA A 408 -17.02 14.89 -3.87
N SER A 409 -15.92 14.17 -4.13
CA SER A 409 -15.42 13.92 -5.47
C SER A 409 -16.40 13.12 -6.31
N SER A 410 -16.34 13.21 -7.64
CA SER A 410 -17.12 12.36 -8.56
C SER A 410 -18.62 12.35 -8.26
N ASN A 411 -19.21 13.53 -8.07
CA ASN A 411 -20.65 13.72 -7.92
C ASN A 411 -21.23 14.45 -9.15
N ASN A 412 -22.51 14.81 -9.10
CA ASN A 412 -23.21 15.48 -10.20
C ASN A 412 -23.35 17.00 -10.00
N MET A 413 -22.46 17.60 -9.21
CA MET A 413 -22.51 19.00 -8.83
C MET A 413 -22.14 19.92 -10.00
N SER A 414 -23.05 20.81 -10.41
CA SER A 414 -22.80 21.78 -11.51
C SER A 414 -22.39 23.18 -11.03
N PHE A 415 -22.60 23.46 -9.75
CA PHE A 415 -22.27 24.73 -9.10
C PHE A 415 -21.67 24.46 -7.74
N PHE A 416 -20.68 25.26 -7.35
CA PHE A 416 -20.04 25.17 -6.05
C PHE A 416 -21.06 25.56 -4.96
N PRO A 417 -21.35 24.71 -3.95
CA PRO A 417 -22.31 25.00 -2.90
C PRO A 417 -21.84 26.13 -1.99
N LYS A 418 -22.69 27.14 -1.78
CA LYS A 418 -22.37 28.25 -0.87
C LYS A 418 -22.22 27.75 0.57
N GLU A 419 -22.98 26.72 0.93
CA GLU A 419 -23.04 26.07 2.24
C GLU A 419 -21.65 25.56 2.65
N PHE A 420 -20.84 25.13 1.67
CA PHE A 420 -19.49 24.67 1.94
C PHE A 420 -18.57 25.78 2.42
N CYS A 421 -18.84 27.02 2.03
CA CYS A 421 -18.10 28.20 2.49
C CYS A 421 -18.48 28.61 3.91
N GLU A 422 -19.62 28.13 4.44
CA GLU A 422 -20.11 28.47 5.78
C GLU A 422 -19.51 27.55 6.88
N MET A 423 -18.90 26.42 6.48
CA MET A 423 -18.23 25.48 7.38
C MET A 423 -16.83 25.97 7.79
N SER A 424 -16.78 26.93 8.72
CA SER A 424 -15.54 27.62 9.14
C SER A 424 -14.39 26.75 9.68
N GLN A 425 -14.67 25.50 10.11
CA GLN A 425 -13.66 24.55 10.62
C GLN A 425 -12.98 23.73 9.51
N MET A 426 -13.43 23.89 8.25
CA MET A 426 -12.93 23.11 7.13
C MET A 426 -11.41 23.30 6.93
N LYS A 427 -10.69 22.18 6.90
CA LYS A 427 -9.25 22.08 6.62
C LYS A 427 -8.99 21.41 5.28
N VAL A 428 -9.82 20.43 4.89
CA VAL A 428 -9.63 19.65 3.67
C VAL A 428 -10.93 19.60 2.89
N LEU A 429 -10.92 20.13 1.66
CA LEU A 429 -12.08 20.11 0.77
C LEU A 429 -11.70 19.47 -0.57
N ILE A 430 -12.21 18.26 -0.81
CA ILE A 430 -11.94 17.48 -2.02
C ILE A 430 -13.23 17.38 -2.83
N MET A 431 -13.27 18.02 -4.00
CA MET A 431 -14.46 18.08 -4.87
C MET A 431 -14.10 17.88 -6.35
N ASN A 432 -13.06 17.11 -6.61
CA ASN A 432 -12.63 16.82 -7.95
C ASN A 432 -13.66 15.99 -8.73
N ASN A 433 -13.58 16.00 -10.06
CA ASN A 433 -14.47 15.25 -10.95
C ASN A 433 -15.96 15.62 -10.76
N ASN A 434 -16.26 16.91 -10.77
CA ASN A 434 -17.62 17.46 -10.75
C ASN A 434 -17.81 18.35 -12.00
N LYS A 435 -18.91 19.09 -12.09
CA LYS A 435 -19.25 19.96 -13.24
C LYS A 435 -19.18 21.45 -12.89
N ASN A 436 -18.40 21.84 -11.88
CA ASN A 436 -18.33 23.22 -11.41
C ASN A 436 -17.67 24.12 -12.44
N LYS A 437 -18.32 25.25 -12.76
CA LYS A 437 -17.80 26.24 -13.73
C LYS A 437 -17.18 27.46 -13.08
N VAL A 438 -17.62 27.80 -11.88
CA VAL A 438 -17.28 29.02 -11.16
C VAL A 438 -17.02 28.67 -9.70
N ILE A 439 -16.00 29.30 -9.12
CA ILE A 439 -15.73 29.27 -7.69
C ILE A 439 -16.27 30.56 -7.09
N PRO A 440 -17.08 30.50 -6.02
CA PRO A 440 -17.72 31.67 -5.44
C PRO A 440 -16.73 32.49 -4.62
N GLU A 441 -16.97 33.80 -4.51
CA GLU A 441 -16.13 34.69 -3.70
C GLU A 441 -16.11 34.31 -2.22
N SER A 442 -17.21 33.72 -1.73
CA SER A 442 -17.35 33.23 -0.35
C SER A 442 -16.37 32.14 0.02
N ILE A 443 -15.64 31.52 -0.92
CA ILE A 443 -14.57 30.55 -0.59
C ILE A 443 -13.50 31.17 0.32
N LYS A 444 -13.36 32.51 0.31
CA LYS A 444 -12.49 33.26 1.22
C LYS A 444 -12.88 33.09 2.69
N GLU A 445 -14.08 32.69 3.03
CA GLU A 445 -14.51 32.48 4.42
C GLU A 445 -13.83 31.24 5.05
N LEU A 446 -13.28 30.32 4.25
CA LEU A 446 -12.59 29.11 4.70
C LEU A 446 -11.15 29.36 5.16
N GLN A 447 -10.99 30.14 6.25
CA GLN A 447 -9.70 30.58 6.77
C GLN A 447 -8.79 29.47 7.34
N GLN A 448 -9.35 28.28 7.60
CA GLN A 448 -8.60 27.10 8.09
C GLN A 448 -8.19 26.13 6.99
N LEU A 449 -8.61 26.35 5.74
CA LEU A 449 -8.44 25.38 4.65
C LEU A 449 -6.95 25.22 4.30
N GLU A 450 -6.47 23.98 4.39
CA GLU A 450 -5.09 23.57 4.15
C GLU A 450 -4.94 22.83 2.81
N SER A 451 -5.96 22.08 2.38
CA SER A 451 -5.95 21.32 1.12
C SER A 451 -7.25 21.51 0.34
N LEU A 452 -7.13 21.86 -0.94
CA LEU A 452 -8.25 22.08 -1.86
C LEU A 452 -8.03 21.34 -3.18
N ASP A 453 -8.89 20.37 -3.49
CA ASP A 453 -8.88 19.67 -4.77
C ASP A 453 -10.14 19.97 -5.58
N LEU A 454 -9.98 20.72 -6.66
CA LEU A 454 -11.01 21.07 -7.64
C LEU A 454 -10.67 20.52 -9.03
N SER A 455 -9.81 19.50 -9.12
CA SER A 455 -9.42 18.92 -10.39
C SER A 455 -10.61 18.30 -11.15
N TYR A 456 -10.50 18.13 -12.47
CA TYR A 456 -11.55 17.53 -13.29
C TYR A 456 -12.91 18.23 -13.13
N ASN A 457 -12.91 19.57 -13.11
CA ASN A 457 -14.12 20.39 -13.14
C ASN A 457 -14.17 21.19 -14.47
N GLN A 458 -15.06 22.17 -14.58
CA GLN A 458 -15.23 23.01 -15.77
C GLN A 458 -14.84 24.48 -15.50
N ILE A 459 -13.92 24.71 -14.56
CA ILE A 459 -13.56 26.05 -14.08
C ILE A 459 -12.78 26.80 -15.17
N ARG A 460 -13.24 28.00 -15.57
CA ARG A 460 -12.57 28.84 -16.58
C ARG A 460 -11.73 29.96 -15.99
N GLU A 461 -12.20 30.52 -14.89
CA GLU A 461 -11.54 31.61 -14.20
C GLU A 461 -11.25 31.19 -12.77
N PHE A 462 -9.99 31.36 -12.39
CA PHE A 462 -9.54 31.26 -11.01
C PHE A 462 -8.95 32.63 -10.63
N SER A 463 -9.82 33.63 -10.65
CA SER A 463 -9.47 35.05 -10.47
C SER A 463 -9.64 35.53 -9.03
N ILE A 464 -10.06 34.65 -8.12
CA ILE A 464 -10.36 35.00 -6.73
C ILE A 464 -9.49 34.18 -5.80
N LEU A 465 -8.73 34.87 -4.94
CA LEU A 465 -8.44 34.50 -3.55
C LEU A 465 -7.56 35.60 -2.92
N GLU A 466 -8.21 36.65 -2.40
CA GLU A 466 -7.68 37.32 -1.22
C GLU A 466 -8.14 36.51 0.01
N LEU A 467 -7.17 36.10 0.83
CA LEU A 467 -7.29 35.34 2.10
C LEU A 467 -7.67 33.84 2.02
N ASN A 468 -6.64 33.01 1.87
CA ASN A 468 -6.40 31.87 2.76
C ASN A 468 -4.88 31.65 2.87
N LYS A 469 -4.28 32.05 4.00
CA LYS A 469 -2.82 32.00 4.20
C LYS A 469 -2.30 30.61 4.61
N LYS A 470 -3.21 29.68 4.95
CA LYS A 470 -2.89 28.35 5.45
C LYS A 470 -2.89 27.26 4.37
N LEU A 471 -3.33 27.59 3.15
CA LEU A 471 -3.38 26.65 2.05
C LEU A 471 -1.98 26.10 1.74
N LYS A 472 -1.84 24.78 1.88
CA LYS A 472 -0.63 23.99 1.60
C LYS A 472 -0.75 23.25 0.28
N GLU A 473 -1.95 22.79 -0.07
CA GLU A 473 -2.18 21.96 -1.25
C GLU A 473 -3.32 22.54 -2.09
N LEU A 474 -3.08 22.71 -3.39
CA LEU A 474 -4.09 23.16 -4.33
C LEU A 474 -4.00 22.36 -5.64
N ASN A 475 -5.09 21.67 -5.97
CA ASN A 475 -5.20 20.93 -7.21
C ASN A 475 -6.33 21.50 -8.09
N LEU A 476 -5.94 22.07 -9.23
CA LEU A 476 -6.79 22.65 -10.27
C LEU A 476 -6.64 21.91 -11.60
N SER A 477 -6.03 20.72 -11.63
CA SER A 477 -5.75 20.05 -12.89
C SER A 477 -7.02 19.66 -13.65
N PHE A 478 -6.96 19.58 -14.97
CA PHE A 478 -8.05 19.17 -15.86
C PHE A 478 -9.29 20.05 -15.67
N ASN A 479 -9.09 21.37 -15.77
CA ASN A 479 -10.13 22.38 -15.82
C ASN A 479 -10.03 23.16 -17.15
N LEU A 480 -10.75 24.27 -17.28
CA LEU A 480 -10.76 25.14 -18.47
C LEU A 480 -10.02 26.47 -18.23
N ILE A 481 -9.09 26.52 -17.27
CA ILE A 481 -8.46 27.75 -16.80
C ILE A 481 -7.54 28.33 -17.89
N ILE A 482 -7.73 29.61 -18.21
CA ILE A 482 -6.96 30.32 -19.26
C ILE A 482 -5.79 31.17 -18.71
N GLU A 483 -5.87 31.60 -17.46
CA GLU A 483 -4.85 32.44 -16.81
C GLU A 483 -4.39 31.82 -15.49
N TYR A 484 -3.12 32.00 -15.14
CA TYR A 484 -2.61 31.51 -13.86
C TYR A 484 -3.24 32.28 -12.69
N PRO A 485 -3.65 31.58 -11.62
CA PRO A 485 -4.11 32.25 -10.41
C PRO A 485 -2.99 33.08 -9.79
N ASN A 486 -3.35 34.18 -9.13
CA ASN A 486 -2.37 35.01 -8.43
C ASN A 486 -1.87 34.30 -7.15
N LEU A 487 -0.78 33.55 -7.27
CA LEU A 487 -0.18 32.78 -6.17
C LEU A 487 0.56 33.62 -5.11
N SER A 488 0.68 34.94 -5.30
CA SER A 488 1.53 35.81 -4.43
C SER A 488 1.12 35.81 -2.95
N GLN A 489 -0.13 35.47 -2.65
CA GLN A 489 -0.67 35.52 -1.30
C GLN A 489 -0.53 34.19 -0.52
N TRP A 490 -0.27 33.05 -1.17
CA TRP A 490 -0.19 31.72 -0.52
C TRP A 490 1.23 31.32 -0.17
N ASN A 491 1.79 31.98 0.85
CA ASN A 491 3.18 31.75 1.28
C ASN A 491 3.44 30.35 1.86
N GLN A 492 2.40 29.59 2.22
CA GLN A 492 2.51 28.24 2.78
C GLN A 492 2.25 27.13 1.75
N LEU A 493 1.97 27.48 0.49
CA LEU A 493 1.66 26.50 -0.55
C LEU A 493 2.86 25.59 -0.79
N GLU A 494 2.68 24.30 -0.51
CA GLU A 494 3.66 23.26 -0.73
C GLU A 494 3.42 22.53 -2.05
N GLU A 495 2.17 22.28 -2.41
CA GLU A 495 1.78 21.52 -3.60
C GLU A 495 0.77 22.30 -4.45
N PHE A 496 1.07 22.44 -5.74
CA PHE A 496 0.20 23.09 -6.72
C PHE A 496 0.13 22.29 -8.01
N ASN A 497 -1.07 21.90 -8.43
CA ASN A 497 -1.30 21.19 -9.68
C ASN A 497 -2.30 21.96 -10.56
N ILE A 498 -1.95 22.23 -11.81
CA ILE A 498 -2.80 22.91 -12.81
C ILE A 498 -2.63 22.27 -14.21
N ILE A 499 -2.18 21.01 -14.26
CA ILE A 499 -2.09 20.20 -15.50
C ILE A 499 -3.42 20.20 -16.25
N GLY A 500 -3.44 20.04 -17.57
CA GLY A 500 -4.66 19.81 -18.36
C GLY A 500 -5.60 21.01 -18.44
N ASN A 501 -5.07 22.24 -18.33
CA ASN A 501 -5.83 23.49 -18.45
C ASN A 501 -5.50 24.24 -19.77
N SER A 502 -6.34 25.22 -20.13
CA SER A 502 -6.26 26.02 -21.37
C SER A 502 -5.37 27.27 -21.25
N LEU A 503 -4.27 27.18 -20.50
CA LEU A 503 -3.45 28.32 -20.09
C LEU A 503 -2.76 29.00 -21.29
N VAL A 504 -2.93 30.32 -21.43
CA VAL A 504 -2.46 31.09 -22.59
C VAL A 504 -1.05 31.67 -22.38
N ASN A 505 -0.61 31.88 -21.13
CA ASN A 505 0.65 32.58 -20.84
C ASN A 505 1.42 32.01 -19.64
N PHE A 506 2.57 31.37 -19.90
CA PHE A 506 3.46 30.73 -18.92
C PHE A 506 4.06 31.67 -17.84
N PHE A 507 4.22 32.96 -18.13
CA PHE A 507 5.06 33.84 -17.30
C PHE A 507 4.50 34.15 -15.90
N GLY A 508 3.23 33.81 -15.61
CA GLY A 508 2.59 34.03 -14.31
C GLY A 508 3.10 33.16 -13.16
N LEU A 509 3.68 31.98 -13.43
CA LEU A 509 4.17 31.04 -12.40
C LEU A 509 5.56 31.37 -11.85
N VAL A 510 6.38 32.04 -12.66
CA VAL A 510 7.83 32.17 -12.49
C VAL A 510 8.27 32.78 -11.14
N PRO A 511 7.63 33.84 -10.62
CA PRO A 511 8.03 34.43 -9.32
C PRO A 511 7.79 33.50 -8.12
N TYR A 512 6.92 32.49 -8.28
CA TYR A 512 6.33 31.73 -7.17
C TYR A 512 6.93 30.32 -7.00
N CYS A 513 7.72 29.86 -7.98
CA CYS A 513 8.42 28.57 -7.96
C CYS A 513 9.55 28.46 -6.92
N LYS A 514 9.89 29.55 -6.20
CA LYS A 514 10.95 29.57 -5.17
C LYS A 514 10.48 29.09 -3.79
N LYS A 515 9.17 28.95 -3.55
CA LYS A 515 8.60 28.66 -2.21
C LYS A 515 7.77 27.36 -2.16
N THR A 516 7.28 26.88 -3.28
CA THR A 516 6.45 25.66 -3.40
C THR A 516 7.33 24.43 -3.62
N LYS A 517 7.01 23.30 -2.97
CA LYS A 517 7.77 22.03 -3.06
C LYS A 517 7.44 21.25 -4.34
N ILE A 518 6.19 21.34 -4.83
CA ILE A 518 5.67 20.63 -6.02
C ILE A 518 4.82 21.62 -6.83
N ILE A 519 5.24 21.95 -8.05
CA ILE A 519 4.38 22.57 -9.06
C ILE A 519 4.29 21.60 -10.23
N THR A 520 3.07 21.22 -10.61
CA THR A 520 2.84 20.47 -11.84
C THR A 520 1.90 21.26 -12.73
N ALA A 521 2.37 21.69 -13.89
CA ALA A 521 1.60 22.51 -14.82
C ALA A 521 1.85 22.04 -16.26
N THR A 522 0.82 22.10 -17.09
CA THR A 522 0.93 21.96 -18.55
C THR A 522 0.94 23.31 -19.23
N TYR A 523 1.71 23.43 -20.30
CA TYR A 523 1.69 24.60 -21.18
C TYR A 523 1.31 24.18 -22.59
N ASN A 524 0.34 24.89 -23.17
CA ASN A 524 -0.13 24.67 -24.52
C ASN A 524 0.73 25.51 -25.49
N ILE A 525 1.64 24.89 -26.24
CA ILE A 525 2.46 25.59 -27.23
C ILE A 525 1.62 25.79 -28.50
N GLN A 526 0.76 26.82 -28.52
CA GLN A 526 0.20 27.28 -29.79
C GLN A 526 1.28 28.02 -30.60
N ARG A 527 2.01 27.27 -31.44
CA ARG A 527 2.58 27.84 -32.68
C ARG A 527 2.31 26.92 -33.86
N ILE A 528 1.26 27.30 -34.60
CA ILE A 528 1.07 27.13 -36.05
C ILE A 528 1.07 25.68 -36.56
N LYS A 529 -0.14 25.13 -36.73
CA LYS A 529 -0.51 23.99 -37.60
C LYS A 529 -0.12 22.54 -37.20
N GLN A 530 0.18 22.19 -35.94
CA GLN A 530 0.45 20.78 -35.54
C GLN A 530 0.17 20.50 -34.02
N PRO A 531 0.16 19.22 -33.54
CA PRO A 531 -0.69 18.70 -32.45
C PRO A 531 -0.48 19.33 -31.06
N THR A 532 -1.55 19.32 -30.27
CA THR A 532 -1.60 19.82 -28.88
C THR A 532 -0.70 19.01 -27.96
N LEU A 533 0.35 19.65 -27.47
CA LEU A 533 1.37 19.08 -26.59
C LEU A 533 0.96 19.31 -25.12
N GLU A 534 0.60 18.25 -24.37
CA GLU A 534 0.37 18.31 -22.93
C GLU A 534 1.66 17.90 -22.19
N LEU A 535 2.42 18.88 -21.67
CA LEU A 535 3.69 18.67 -20.97
C LEU A 535 3.50 18.68 -19.46
N THR A 536 3.89 17.64 -18.73
CA THR A 536 3.93 17.69 -17.26
C THR A 536 5.38 17.75 -16.77
N GLY A 537 5.67 18.65 -15.84
CA GLY A 537 6.99 18.73 -15.23
C GLY A 537 7.01 19.56 -13.97
N ILE A 538 7.85 19.15 -13.02
CA ILE A 538 8.22 19.90 -11.82
C ILE A 538 9.41 20.79 -12.16
N LEU A 539 9.26 22.11 -12.01
CA LEU A 539 10.31 23.11 -12.24
C LEU A 539 11.47 22.90 -11.25
N ASP A 540 12.72 22.85 -11.74
CA ASP A 540 13.93 22.69 -10.91
C ASP A 540 14.63 24.03 -10.61
N ASP A 541 15.43 24.05 -9.54
CA ASP A 541 16.18 25.21 -9.04
C ASP A 541 17.18 25.82 -10.03
N LYS A 542 17.68 25.05 -11.01
CA LYS A 542 18.63 25.52 -12.04
C LYS A 542 17.90 26.24 -13.17
N LEU A 543 16.69 25.81 -13.53
CA LEU A 543 15.85 26.53 -14.49
C LEU A 543 15.41 27.87 -13.90
N ILE A 544 14.96 27.89 -12.64
CA ILE A 544 14.54 29.10 -11.90
C ILE A 544 15.62 30.19 -11.92
N LYS A 545 16.90 29.80 -11.83
CA LYS A 545 18.04 30.74 -11.87
C LYS A 545 18.31 31.35 -13.25
N LYS A 546 17.92 30.67 -14.34
CA LYS A 546 18.11 31.15 -15.73
C LYS A 546 16.92 31.95 -16.27
N ILE A 547 15.77 31.92 -15.59
CA ILE A 547 14.57 32.61 -16.07
C ILE A 547 14.73 34.15 -16.16
N PRO A 548 15.47 34.86 -15.29
CA PRO A 548 15.71 36.29 -15.47
C PRO A 548 16.40 36.66 -16.80
N GLU A 549 17.36 35.84 -17.27
CA GLU A 549 17.99 36.01 -18.59
C GLU A 549 17.02 35.69 -19.74
N ILE A 550 16.16 34.68 -19.57
CA ILE A 550 15.13 34.32 -20.56
C ILE A 550 14.04 35.40 -20.65
N VAL A 551 13.67 36.03 -19.52
CA VAL A 551 12.70 37.13 -19.43
C VAL A 551 13.27 38.44 -19.99
N ALA A 552 14.56 38.72 -19.77
CA ALA A 552 15.25 39.86 -20.38
C ALA A 552 15.23 39.77 -21.92
N ASN A 553 15.44 38.56 -22.46
CA ASN A 553 15.42 38.30 -23.91
C ASN A 553 14.00 38.17 -24.50
N ALA A 554 12.98 37.83 -23.70
CA ALA A 554 11.59 37.79 -24.17
C ALA A 554 10.96 39.20 -24.29
N ASN A 555 11.41 40.16 -23.48
CA ASN A 555 10.97 41.57 -23.59
C ASN A 555 11.54 42.29 -24.82
N GLU A 556 12.62 41.80 -25.44
CA GLU A 556 13.09 42.26 -26.75
C GLU A 556 12.10 41.96 -27.89
N PHE A 557 11.19 40.98 -27.72
CA PHE A 557 10.16 40.68 -28.71
C PHE A 557 8.93 41.60 -28.62
N LYS A 558 8.80 42.42 -27.57
CA LYS A 558 7.72 43.42 -27.45
C LYS A 558 7.99 44.72 -28.20
N SER A 559 9.22 44.97 -28.68
CA SER A 559 9.61 46.27 -29.25
C SER A 559 9.68 46.32 -30.78
N LYS A 560 9.47 45.21 -31.51
CA LYS A 560 9.33 45.24 -32.97
C LYS A 560 7.85 45.26 -33.38
N LYS A 561 7.34 46.46 -33.65
CA LYS A 561 6.18 46.69 -34.53
C LYS A 561 6.42 45.97 -35.87
N VAL A 562 5.96 44.73 -35.99
CA VAL A 562 5.80 44.06 -37.28
C VAL A 562 4.30 43.83 -37.45
N GLY A 563 3.72 44.50 -38.44
CA GLY A 563 2.29 44.51 -38.68
C GLY A 563 1.75 43.10 -38.89
N LEU A 564 0.90 42.66 -37.96
CA LEU A 564 0.00 41.54 -38.18
C LEU A 564 -1.29 42.11 -38.77
N LYS A 565 -1.42 41.97 -40.10
CA LYS A 565 -2.72 41.94 -40.76
C LYS A 565 -3.57 40.91 -40.02
N LEU A 566 -4.73 41.35 -39.52
CA LEU A 566 -5.85 40.50 -39.13
C LEU A 566 -6.09 39.48 -40.25
N LEU A 567 -5.62 38.25 -40.06
CA LEU A 567 -6.02 37.11 -40.86
C LEU A 567 -7.12 36.41 -40.09
N GLN A 568 -8.27 36.38 -40.74
CA GLN A 568 -9.52 35.78 -40.29
C GLN A 568 -9.28 34.46 -39.57
N THR A 569 -9.79 34.40 -38.34
CA THR A 569 -10.07 33.18 -37.59
C THR A 569 -10.70 32.12 -38.48
N PRO A 570 -10.14 30.91 -38.61
CA PRO A 570 -10.97 29.75 -38.85
C PRO A 570 -11.89 29.60 -37.63
N LYS A 571 -13.18 29.37 -37.93
CA LYS A 571 -14.29 29.19 -36.99
C LYS A 571 -13.91 28.44 -35.71
N GLU A 572 -14.53 28.87 -34.62
CA GLU A 572 -14.78 28.32 -33.29
C GLU A 572 -14.80 26.77 -33.05
N SER A 573 -14.25 25.92 -33.90
CA SER A 573 -14.32 24.46 -33.81
C SER A 573 -12.93 23.81 -33.84
N MET A 574 -12.25 23.84 -32.70
CA MET A 574 -11.34 22.80 -32.17
C MET A 574 -10.91 23.23 -30.75
N LEU A 575 -11.88 23.77 -30.01
CA LEU A 575 -11.80 23.87 -28.56
C LEU A 575 -11.63 22.45 -28.02
N PHE A 576 -10.79 22.27 -27.00
CA PHE A 576 -10.67 21.02 -26.24
C PHE A 576 -12.06 20.41 -26.07
N ASN A 577 -12.30 19.28 -26.77
CA ASN A 577 -13.60 18.65 -26.69
C ASN A 577 -13.76 18.14 -25.25
N ILE A 578 -14.90 18.47 -24.68
CA ILE A 578 -15.21 18.41 -23.25
C ILE A 578 -15.10 16.97 -22.70
N ASP A 579 -14.94 15.95 -23.55
CA ASP A 579 -14.92 14.53 -23.20
C ASP A 579 -13.60 13.95 -22.67
N SER A 580 -12.55 14.74 -22.40
CA SER A 580 -11.29 14.19 -21.87
C SER A 580 -11.44 13.48 -20.52
N TYR A 581 -12.42 13.90 -19.69
CA TYR A 581 -12.76 13.21 -18.43
C TYR A 581 -13.45 11.85 -18.66
N LYS A 582 -14.06 11.59 -19.83
CA LYS A 582 -14.59 10.26 -20.18
C LYS A 582 -13.47 9.30 -20.60
N ILE A 583 -12.32 9.84 -21.00
CA ILE A 583 -11.24 9.07 -21.62
C ILE A 583 -10.15 8.76 -20.62
N ILE A 584 -9.66 9.73 -19.84
CA ILE A 584 -8.52 9.50 -18.96
C ILE A 584 -8.75 10.02 -17.54
N GLY A 585 -8.43 9.17 -16.57
CA GLY A 585 -8.39 9.50 -15.15
C GLY A 585 -6.97 9.45 -14.63
N ILE A 586 -6.58 10.44 -13.84
CA ILE A 586 -5.28 10.51 -13.18
C ILE A 586 -5.52 10.78 -11.69
N GLY A 587 -4.98 9.88 -10.85
CA GLY A 587 -5.00 9.99 -9.40
C GLY A 587 -3.57 10.07 -8.90
N ILE A 588 -3.15 11.22 -8.39
CA ILE A 588 -1.79 11.44 -7.89
C ILE A 588 -1.88 11.85 -6.42
N SER A 589 -1.05 11.26 -5.58
CA SER A 589 -0.85 11.69 -4.19
C SER A 589 0.55 11.32 -3.70
N ARG A 590 1.02 12.04 -2.70
CA ARG A 590 2.24 11.72 -1.96
C ARG A 590 1.86 10.85 -0.77
N GLY A 591 2.51 9.69 -0.62
CA GLY A 591 2.47 8.94 0.64
C GLY A 591 3.35 9.60 1.70
N ASN A 592 4.15 8.81 2.40
CA ASN A 592 5.05 9.30 3.45
C ASN A 592 6.39 9.84 2.91
N GLU A 593 6.56 9.91 1.60
CA GLU A 593 7.79 10.41 0.99
C GLU A 593 7.97 11.93 1.16
N LYS A 594 9.23 12.36 1.25
CA LYS A 594 9.57 13.79 1.39
C LYS A 594 9.17 14.64 0.17
N TYR A 595 9.20 14.07 -1.03
CA TYR A 595 8.90 14.76 -2.29
C TYR A 595 8.26 13.80 -3.29
N MET A 596 7.37 14.30 -4.16
CA MET A 596 6.83 13.54 -5.29
C MET A 596 7.90 13.29 -6.35
N LYS A 597 8.18 12.01 -6.63
CA LYS A 597 9.15 11.55 -7.63
C LYS A 597 8.50 10.95 -8.87
N SER A 598 7.18 10.73 -8.85
CA SER A 598 6.43 10.20 -9.99
C SER A 598 5.83 11.32 -10.83
N THR A 599 5.79 11.12 -12.15
CA THR A 599 5.31 12.08 -13.15
C THR A 599 4.55 11.33 -14.25
N ILE A 600 3.53 11.95 -14.83
CA ILE A 600 2.71 11.35 -15.89
C ILE A 600 2.61 12.32 -17.05
N CYS A 601 2.87 11.92 -18.29
CA CYS A 601 2.57 12.71 -19.49
C CYS A 601 1.45 12.07 -20.30
N VAL A 602 0.62 12.88 -20.95
CA VAL A 602 -0.46 12.44 -21.84
C VAL A 602 -0.33 13.24 -23.13
N ALA A 603 -0.58 12.62 -24.28
CA ALA A 603 -0.67 13.31 -25.55
C ALA A 603 -1.79 12.71 -26.39
N ARG A 604 -2.77 13.53 -26.75
CA ARG A 604 -3.88 13.16 -27.64
C ARG A 604 -3.61 13.64 -29.05
N ASN A 605 -4.25 12.99 -30.02
CA ASN A 605 -4.13 13.30 -31.43
C ASN A 605 -2.67 13.31 -31.92
N ILE A 606 -1.85 12.42 -31.32
CA ILE A 606 -0.47 12.16 -31.79
C ILE A 606 -0.48 11.63 -33.23
N PHE A 607 -1.62 11.04 -33.61
CA PHE A 607 -2.09 10.69 -34.95
C PHE A 607 -3.57 11.08 -35.06
N THR A 608 -4.18 11.01 -36.24
CA THR A 608 -5.65 10.90 -36.32
C THR A 608 -6.09 9.71 -35.45
N ASN A 609 -6.85 9.96 -34.39
CA ASN A 609 -7.35 8.95 -33.44
C ASN A 609 -6.27 8.18 -32.65
N GLY A 610 -5.15 8.83 -32.30
CA GLY A 610 -4.10 8.24 -31.44
C GLY A 610 -3.96 8.91 -30.08
N ILE A 611 -3.70 8.13 -29.03
CA ILE A 611 -3.38 8.64 -27.68
C ILE A 611 -2.12 7.96 -27.11
N LEU A 612 -1.28 8.75 -26.43
CA LEU A 612 -0.10 8.31 -25.71
C LEU A 612 -0.23 8.68 -24.24
N VAL A 613 0.08 7.73 -23.36
CA VAL A 613 0.19 7.95 -21.92
C VAL A 613 1.52 7.40 -21.44
N GLY A 614 2.25 8.19 -20.65
CA GLY A 614 3.53 7.80 -20.07
C GLY A 614 3.59 8.06 -18.59
N SER A 615 3.93 7.05 -17.81
CA SER A 615 4.13 7.11 -16.36
C SER A 615 5.59 6.88 -16.04
N PHE A 616 6.20 7.80 -15.28
CA PHE A 616 7.61 7.74 -14.90
C PHE A 616 7.76 7.91 -13.39
N GLU A 617 8.38 6.94 -12.73
CA GLU A 617 8.62 6.90 -11.29
C GLU A 617 10.12 7.02 -11.03
N GLY A 618 10.52 8.04 -10.28
CA GLY A 618 11.93 8.31 -9.97
C GLY A 618 12.48 7.44 -8.84
N ILE A 619 13.64 6.82 -9.07
CA ILE A 619 14.39 6.00 -8.10
C ILE A 619 15.62 6.81 -7.66
N LEU A 620 15.84 6.97 -6.35
CA LEU A 620 16.85 7.84 -5.71
C LEU A 620 16.65 9.35 -5.91
N GLY A 621 15.74 9.75 -6.79
CA GLY A 621 15.40 11.14 -7.07
C GLY A 621 14.38 11.24 -8.20
N GLY A 622 13.78 12.42 -8.37
CA GLY A 622 12.74 12.66 -9.39
C GLY A 622 13.24 13.33 -10.67
N ARG A 623 14.53 13.65 -10.83
CA ARG A 623 15.00 14.49 -11.95
C ARG A 623 14.93 13.74 -13.27
N THR A 624 15.35 12.48 -13.29
CA THR A 624 15.24 11.63 -14.48
C THR A 624 13.79 11.42 -14.89
N ALA A 625 12.89 11.08 -13.96
CA ALA A 625 11.45 10.95 -14.23
C ALA A 625 10.85 12.22 -14.86
N ARG A 626 11.17 13.40 -14.32
CA ARG A 626 10.73 14.71 -14.85
C ARG A 626 11.27 14.99 -16.25
N LEU A 627 12.53 14.63 -16.53
CA LEU A 627 13.09 14.79 -17.87
C LEU A 627 12.34 13.88 -18.86
N CYS A 628 12.04 12.65 -18.45
CA CYS A 628 11.27 11.72 -19.26
C CYS A 628 9.88 12.28 -19.57
N SER A 629 9.06 12.63 -18.57
CA SER A 629 7.71 13.19 -18.82
C SER A 629 7.74 14.43 -19.70
N TYR A 630 8.74 15.29 -19.53
CA TYR A 630 8.90 16.52 -20.28
C TYR A 630 9.34 16.31 -21.75
N LYS A 631 10.18 15.31 -22.03
CA LYS A 631 10.77 15.12 -23.37
C LYS A 631 10.21 13.94 -24.16
N PHE A 632 9.50 13.02 -23.52
CA PHE A 632 9.07 11.79 -24.17
C PHE A 632 8.21 12.07 -25.41
N VAL A 633 7.14 12.84 -25.25
CA VAL A 633 6.18 13.14 -26.34
C VAL A 633 6.88 13.85 -27.51
N ASP A 634 7.71 14.85 -27.21
CA ASP A 634 8.50 15.60 -28.20
C ASP A 634 9.42 14.66 -29.00
N TYR A 635 10.19 13.82 -28.32
CA TYR A 635 11.10 12.87 -28.97
C TYR A 635 10.36 11.80 -29.77
N PHE A 636 9.23 11.31 -29.25
CA PHE A 636 8.39 10.34 -29.92
C PHE A 636 7.80 10.91 -31.21
N LEU A 637 7.15 12.07 -31.15
CA LEU A 637 6.51 12.70 -32.31
C LEU A 637 7.52 13.08 -33.40
N ASN A 638 8.72 13.56 -33.02
CA ASN A 638 9.78 13.85 -33.99
C ASN A 638 10.29 12.61 -34.74
N LYS A 639 10.19 11.42 -34.14
CA LYS A 639 10.61 10.16 -34.79
C LYS A 639 9.53 9.62 -35.71
N VAL A 640 8.29 9.70 -35.23
CA VAL A 640 7.10 9.22 -35.93
C VAL A 640 6.75 10.07 -37.15
N SER A 641 6.91 11.39 -37.10
CA SER A 641 6.55 12.32 -38.19
C SER A 641 7.38 12.13 -39.48
N ASN A 642 8.42 11.30 -39.43
CA ASN A 642 9.34 11.04 -40.54
C ASN A 642 9.10 9.67 -41.24
N LYS A 643 8.05 8.90 -40.92
CA LYS A 643 7.80 7.53 -41.45
C LYS A 643 6.30 7.21 -41.68
N VAL A 644 6.01 6.11 -42.39
CA VAL A 644 4.67 5.48 -42.48
C VAL A 644 4.26 4.95 -41.09
N VAL A 645 3.06 5.34 -40.61
CA VAL A 645 2.70 5.35 -39.19
C VAL A 645 2.76 3.97 -38.48
N GLN A 646 2.21 2.89 -39.06
CA GLN A 646 2.03 1.62 -38.34
C GLN A 646 3.32 0.79 -38.13
N GLU A 647 4.23 0.74 -39.11
CA GLU A 647 5.51 0.02 -38.96
C GLU A 647 6.53 0.78 -38.09
N SER A 648 6.20 2.01 -37.64
CA SER A 648 7.14 2.94 -37.01
C SER A 648 6.98 3.15 -35.51
N ILE A 649 5.88 2.70 -34.88
CA ILE A 649 5.58 3.06 -33.47
C ILE A 649 6.56 2.36 -32.50
N GLU A 650 6.81 1.06 -32.65
CA GLU A 650 7.76 0.33 -31.79
C GLU A 650 9.17 0.90 -31.89
N GLU A 651 9.68 1.08 -33.11
CA GLU A 651 11.00 1.66 -33.36
C GLU A 651 11.09 3.08 -32.77
N SER A 652 10.01 3.86 -32.87
CA SER A 652 9.94 5.21 -32.32
C SER A 652 9.93 5.20 -30.79
N LEU A 653 9.26 4.25 -30.15
CA LEU A 653 9.33 4.04 -28.70
C LEU A 653 10.77 3.70 -28.28
N ILE A 654 11.40 2.70 -28.90
CA ILE A 654 12.79 2.32 -28.61
C ILE A 654 13.74 3.51 -28.80
N SER A 655 13.65 4.19 -29.94
CA SER A 655 14.48 5.36 -30.25
C SER A 655 14.26 6.51 -29.26
N THR A 656 13.04 6.69 -28.77
CA THR A 656 12.70 7.71 -27.77
C THR A 656 13.36 7.41 -26.42
N PHE A 657 13.26 6.16 -25.95
CA PHE A 657 13.95 5.72 -24.73
C PHE A 657 15.48 5.87 -24.86
N GLN A 658 16.07 5.49 -26.00
CA GLN A 658 17.50 5.68 -26.27
C GLN A 658 17.88 7.16 -26.21
N ARG A 659 17.11 8.03 -26.88
CA ARG A 659 17.35 9.48 -26.89
C ARG A 659 17.24 10.10 -25.49
N LEU A 660 16.33 9.61 -24.65
CA LEU A 660 16.23 10.02 -23.26
C LEU A 660 17.48 9.64 -22.48
N ASN A 661 17.99 8.41 -22.63
CA ASN A 661 19.21 7.97 -21.98
C ASN A 661 20.45 8.79 -22.40
N GLU A 662 20.57 9.11 -23.69
CA GLU A 662 21.59 10.06 -24.17
C GLU A 662 21.48 11.40 -23.44
N LYS A 663 20.25 11.94 -23.33
CA LYS A 663 20.00 13.24 -22.70
C LYS A 663 20.29 13.24 -21.19
N ILE A 664 19.99 12.14 -20.51
CA ILE A 664 20.29 11.92 -19.09
C ILE A 664 21.80 11.95 -18.87
N LYS A 665 22.56 11.28 -19.74
CA LYS A 665 24.03 11.27 -19.73
C LYS A 665 24.60 12.65 -20.00
N GLU A 666 24.11 13.36 -21.02
CA GLU A 666 24.51 14.75 -21.32
C GLU A 666 24.30 15.69 -20.11
N LYS A 667 23.22 15.48 -19.35
CA LYS A 667 22.87 16.30 -18.18
C LYS A 667 23.54 15.86 -16.88
N ASN A 668 24.31 14.78 -16.88
CA ASN A 668 24.90 14.18 -15.68
C ASN A 668 23.87 14.01 -14.55
N LEU A 669 22.70 13.44 -14.87
CA LEU A 669 21.71 13.11 -13.85
C LEU A 669 22.16 11.84 -13.11
N ASN A 670 21.98 11.85 -11.79
CA ASN A 670 22.49 10.80 -10.90
C ASN A 670 21.39 9.89 -10.32
N ASP A 671 20.12 10.20 -10.59
CA ASP A 671 18.98 9.36 -10.29
C ASP A 671 18.57 8.55 -11.54
N VAL A 672 17.73 7.55 -11.36
CA VAL A 672 17.18 6.73 -12.46
C VAL A 672 15.65 6.72 -12.38
N SER A 673 14.96 6.14 -13.36
CA SER A 673 13.50 6.10 -13.36
C SER A 673 12.95 4.78 -13.91
N SER A 674 11.94 4.23 -13.24
CA SER A 674 11.02 3.30 -13.89
C SER A 674 10.14 4.10 -14.85
N GLY A 675 9.99 3.67 -16.10
CA GLY A 675 9.17 4.32 -17.10
C GLY A 675 8.31 3.31 -17.84
N LEU A 676 7.04 3.64 -18.01
CA LEU A 676 6.05 2.84 -18.69
C LEU A 676 5.24 3.75 -19.59
N VAL A 677 5.23 3.46 -20.89
CA VAL A 677 4.53 4.26 -21.89
C VAL A 677 3.67 3.34 -22.74
N TYR A 678 2.43 3.74 -22.97
CA TYR A 678 1.58 3.07 -23.93
C TYR A 678 0.97 4.03 -24.94
N VAL A 679 0.84 3.54 -26.17
CA VAL A 679 0.26 4.25 -27.31
C VAL A 679 -0.90 3.41 -27.81
N PHE A 680 -2.10 3.98 -27.81
CA PHE A 680 -3.28 3.38 -28.43
C PHE A 680 -3.54 4.04 -29.77
N TYR A 681 -3.55 3.24 -30.84
CA TYR A 681 -3.77 3.70 -32.20
C TYR A 681 -4.38 2.58 -33.05
N ASN A 682 -5.46 2.87 -33.79
CA ASN A 682 -6.17 1.94 -34.67
C ASN A 682 -6.45 0.56 -34.02
N LYS A 683 -7.08 0.54 -32.85
CA LYS A 683 -7.37 -0.70 -32.10
C LYS A 683 -6.13 -1.52 -31.73
N ILE A 684 -4.94 -0.91 -31.68
CA ILE A 684 -3.72 -1.58 -31.21
C ILE A 684 -3.14 -0.76 -30.05
N LEU A 685 -2.88 -1.45 -28.93
CA LEU A 685 -2.16 -0.92 -27.78
C LEU A 685 -0.69 -1.36 -27.86
N TYR A 686 0.19 -0.39 -28.09
CA TYR A 686 1.64 -0.56 -28.02
C TYR A 686 2.10 -0.21 -26.62
N PHE A 687 2.74 -1.13 -25.92
CA PHE A 687 3.13 -0.98 -24.53
C PHE A 687 4.64 -1.13 -24.39
N ALA A 688 5.33 -0.12 -23.85
CA ALA A 688 6.78 -0.08 -23.68
C ALA A 688 7.16 0.18 -22.21
N GLN A 689 7.99 -0.69 -21.62
CA GLN A 689 8.30 -0.64 -20.19
C GLN A 689 9.79 -0.83 -19.88
N CYS A 690 10.28 -0.01 -18.95
CA CYS A 690 11.53 -0.19 -18.19
C CYS A 690 11.22 -0.01 -16.69
N GLY A 691 11.49 -0.99 -15.85
CA GLY A 691 11.32 -0.87 -14.39
C GLY A 691 10.02 -1.45 -13.84
N SER A 692 9.61 -0.98 -12.66
CA SER A 692 8.68 -1.70 -11.76
C SER A 692 7.23 -1.20 -11.73
N ILE A 693 6.87 -0.24 -12.60
CA ILE A 693 5.48 0.23 -12.71
C ILE A 693 4.67 -0.92 -13.32
N LYS A 694 3.48 -1.20 -12.76
CA LYS A 694 2.59 -2.25 -13.28
C LYS A 694 1.36 -1.65 -13.96
N SER A 695 0.84 -2.40 -14.94
CA SER A 695 -0.41 -2.08 -15.63
C SER A 695 -1.30 -3.30 -15.77
N TYR A 696 -2.59 -3.03 -15.91
CA TYR A 696 -3.63 -4.04 -16.10
C TYR A 696 -4.55 -3.61 -17.24
N ILE A 697 -4.95 -4.57 -18.08
CA ILE A 697 -6.15 -4.42 -18.91
C ILE A 697 -7.32 -4.98 -18.12
N ILE A 698 -8.40 -4.21 -18.08
CA ILE A 698 -9.62 -4.53 -17.37
C ILE A 698 -10.71 -4.77 -18.41
N SER A 699 -11.36 -5.91 -18.33
CA SER A 699 -12.60 -6.24 -19.05
C SER A 699 -13.80 -6.29 -18.10
N ASN A 700 -15.00 -6.56 -18.63
CA ASN A 700 -16.23 -6.64 -17.84
C ASN A 700 -16.19 -7.69 -16.70
N SER A 701 -15.35 -8.72 -16.81
CA SER A 701 -15.35 -9.87 -15.89
C SER A 701 -13.97 -10.25 -15.38
N ASN A 702 -12.90 -9.66 -15.92
CA ASN A 702 -11.53 -10.10 -15.61
C ASN A 702 -10.55 -8.92 -15.63
N ILE A 703 -9.46 -9.08 -14.87
CA ILE A 703 -8.32 -8.17 -14.88
C ILE A 703 -7.08 -8.97 -15.24
N LYS A 704 -6.36 -8.52 -16.27
CA LYS A 704 -5.14 -9.16 -16.76
C LYS A 704 -3.94 -8.24 -16.59
N GLU A 705 -2.93 -8.69 -15.84
CA GLU A 705 -1.65 -7.97 -15.73
C GLU A 705 -0.94 -7.92 -17.08
N ILE A 706 -0.39 -6.76 -17.41
CA ILE A 706 0.37 -6.51 -18.63
C ILE A 706 1.67 -5.81 -18.29
N GLY A 707 2.72 -6.25 -18.97
CA GLY A 707 4.07 -5.75 -18.78
C GLY A 707 5.00 -6.85 -18.34
N PHE A 708 6.15 -6.41 -17.84
CA PHE A 708 7.28 -7.27 -17.53
C PHE A 708 7.72 -7.05 -16.08
N ASP A 709 8.00 -8.14 -15.36
CA ASP A 709 8.61 -8.02 -14.04
C ASP A 709 10.12 -7.79 -14.18
N HIS A 710 10.52 -6.54 -13.97
CA HIS A 710 11.92 -6.13 -13.95
C HIS A 710 12.54 -6.16 -12.55
N CYS A 711 11.83 -6.63 -11.53
CA CYS A 711 12.38 -6.72 -10.18
C CYS A 711 13.48 -7.78 -10.09
N LEU A 712 14.44 -7.58 -9.18
CA LEU A 712 15.57 -8.48 -8.95
C LEU A 712 15.23 -9.71 -8.10
N SER A 713 13.98 -10.14 -8.06
CA SER A 713 13.54 -11.39 -7.42
C SER A 713 13.98 -12.63 -8.22
N ASN A 714 14.08 -12.51 -9.55
CA ASN A 714 14.41 -13.62 -10.45
C ASN A 714 15.90 -13.99 -10.45
N ASN A 715 16.20 -15.27 -10.16
CA ASN A 715 17.57 -15.82 -10.10
C ASN A 715 18.36 -15.72 -11.41
N GLU A 716 17.72 -15.72 -12.59
CA GLU A 716 18.42 -15.58 -13.87
C GLU A 716 18.95 -14.15 -14.09
N MET A 717 18.17 -13.14 -13.73
CA MET A 717 18.57 -11.74 -13.87
C MET A 717 19.66 -11.38 -12.87
N LYS A 718 19.59 -11.93 -11.64
CA LYS A 718 20.70 -11.84 -10.67
C LYS A 718 22.01 -12.36 -11.25
N LYS A 719 21.99 -13.56 -11.86
CA LYS A 719 23.17 -14.14 -12.51
C LYS A 719 23.74 -13.22 -13.61
N LYS A 720 22.89 -12.64 -14.46
CA LYS A 720 23.33 -11.71 -15.51
C LYS A 720 24.00 -10.45 -14.95
N ILE A 721 23.48 -9.89 -13.85
CA ILE A 721 24.08 -8.73 -13.18
C ILE A 721 25.40 -9.10 -12.50
N MET A 722 25.46 -10.25 -11.82
CA MET A 722 26.68 -10.76 -11.19
C MET A 722 27.79 -11.01 -12.21
N GLN A 723 27.45 -11.52 -13.40
CA GLN A 723 28.39 -11.70 -14.52
C GLN A 723 28.97 -10.37 -15.03
N LYS A 724 28.20 -9.28 -14.93
CA LYS A 724 28.68 -7.92 -15.24
C LYS A 724 29.42 -7.24 -14.08
N GLY A 725 29.63 -7.94 -12.96
CA GLY A 725 30.33 -7.43 -11.78
C GLY A 725 29.46 -6.65 -10.79
N GLY A 726 28.13 -6.72 -10.90
CA GLY A 726 27.21 -6.11 -9.94
C GLY A 726 26.93 -7.02 -8.74
N LEU A 727 26.78 -6.43 -7.55
CA LEU A 727 26.40 -7.16 -6.34
C LEU A 727 24.89 -7.04 -6.12
N VAL A 728 24.18 -8.14 -5.95
CA VAL A 728 22.77 -8.13 -5.51
C VAL A 728 22.72 -8.72 -4.11
N ASP A 729 22.19 -7.97 -3.14
CA ASP A 729 22.07 -8.43 -1.76
C ASP A 729 20.87 -9.38 -1.55
N ASN A 730 20.73 -9.90 -0.33
CA ASN A 730 19.64 -10.80 0.05
C ASN A 730 18.26 -10.13 -0.02
N ASN A 731 18.20 -8.79 -0.03
CA ASN A 731 16.98 -8.02 -0.18
C ASN A 731 16.63 -7.72 -1.65
N ASN A 732 17.31 -8.37 -2.59
CA ASN A 732 17.16 -8.15 -4.03
C ASN A 732 17.52 -6.72 -4.46
N MET A 733 18.49 -6.09 -3.79
CA MET A 733 18.95 -4.74 -4.14
C MET A 733 20.31 -4.80 -4.85
N LEU A 734 20.38 -4.26 -6.06
CA LEU A 734 21.62 -3.99 -6.78
C LEU A 734 22.41 -2.91 -6.03
N ASN A 735 23.61 -3.30 -5.59
CA ASN A 735 24.53 -2.52 -4.77
C ASN A 735 23.87 -1.92 -3.51
N GLY A 736 22.79 -2.54 -2.99
CA GLY A 736 22.02 -2.05 -1.86
C GLY A 736 21.10 -0.85 -2.15
N VAL A 737 20.91 -0.49 -3.44
CA VAL A 737 20.29 0.81 -3.80
C VAL A 737 19.10 0.68 -4.77
N ILE A 738 19.16 -0.21 -5.76
CA ILE A 738 18.11 -0.33 -6.80
C ILE A 738 17.53 -1.75 -6.82
N ASN A 739 16.21 -1.92 -6.87
CA ASN A 739 15.55 -3.23 -6.90
C ASN A 739 15.13 -3.72 -8.30
N VAL A 740 15.50 -3.00 -9.36
CA VAL A 740 15.17 -3.32 -10.76
C VAL A 740 16.41 -3.61 -11.60
N CYS A 741 16.26 -4.49 -12.59
CA CYS A 741 17.29 -4.83 -13.57
C CYS A 741 17.22 -3.98 -14.86
N LYS A 742 16.07 -3.36 -15.13
CA LYS A 742 15.86 -2.43 -16.24
C LYS A 742 15.28 -1.11 -15.75
N CYS A 743 15.80 0.02 -16.23
CA CYS A 743 15.27 1.35 -15.93
C CYS A 743 15.79 2.38 -16.93
N ILE A 744 15.24 3.59 -16.91
CA ILE A 744 15.74 4.74 -17.66
C ILE A 744 16.84 5.42 -16.83
N GLY A 745 18.00 5.61 -17.42
CA GLY A 745 19.19 6.19 -16.78
C GLY A 745 20.10 5.12 -16.17
N GLU A 746 21.38 5.13 -16.55
CA GLU A 746 22.40 4.18 -16.05
C GLU A 746 23.77 4.84 -15.75
N SER A 747 23.86 6.17 -15.83
CA SER A 747 25.10 6.96 -15.82
C SER A 747 26.06 6.62 -14.67
N ASN A 748 25.54 6.23 -13.50
CA ASN A 748 26.32 5.90 -12.31
C ASN A 748 26.49 4.39 -12.04
N TYR A 749 25.97 3.53 -12.93
CA TYR A 749 25.90 2.09 -12.71
C TYR A 749 26.74 1.28 -13.71
N HIS A 750 27.68 1.91 -14.41
CA HIS A 750 28.68 1.23 -15.24
C HIS A 750 28.11 0.15 -16.19
N ASN A 751 26.95 0.40 -16.84
CA ASN A 751 26.26 -0.52 -17.75
C ASN A 751 25.75 -1.83 -17.11
N LEU A 752 25.61 -1.85 -15.78
CA LEU A 752 24.98 -2.96 -15.05
C LEU A 752 23.49 -3.08 -15.36
N LEU A 753 22.82 -1.93 -15.56
CA LEU A 753 21.40 -1.83 -15.86
C LEU A 753 21.15 -1.99 -17.37
N ASN A 754 19.96 -2.44 -17.76
CA ASN A 754 19.53 -2.40 -19.17
C ASN A 754 18.50 -1.28 -19.35
N THR A 755 18.78 -0.37 -20.29
CA THR A 755 17.96 0.81 -20.54
C THR A 755 17.04 0.70 -21.75
N THR A 756 17.07 -0.44 -22.45
CA THR A 756 16.18 -0.72 -23.59
C THR A 756 14.82 -1.18 -23.07
N PRO A 757 13.71 -0.56 -23.51
CA PRO A 757 12.38 -0.97 -23.08
C PRO A 757 12.00 -2.31 -23.69
N ASP A 758 11.28 -3.12 -22.92
CA ASP A 758 10.54 -4.24 -23.47
C ASP A 758 9.23 -3.72 -24.05
N ILE A 759 8.87 -4.22 -25.23
CA ILE A 759 7.67 -3.80 -25.96
C ILE A 759 6.73 -4.98 -26.15
N THR A 760 5.44 -4.74 -25.95
CA THR A 760 4.36 -5.68 -26.28
C THR A 760 3.30 -4.97 -27.09
N LYS A 761 2.78 -5.65 -28.11
CA LYS A 761 1.60 -5.24 -28.86
C LYS A 761 0.41 -6.06 -28.41
N ILE A 762 -0.70 -5.37 -28.19
CA ILE A 762 -1.97 -6.00 -27.83
C ILE A 762 -3.03 -5.45 -28.78
N GLU A 763 -3.67 -6.34 -29.53
CA GLU A 763 -4.85 -5.99 -30.31
C GLU A 763 -6.02 -5.77 -29.36
N TYR A 764 -6.75 -4.70 -29.60
CA TYR A 764 -7.95 -4.36 -28.85
C TYR A 764 -9.05 -5.35 -29.16
N ASP A 765 -9.58 -5.96 -28.11
CA ASP A 765 -10.80 -6.75 -28.15
C ASP A 765 -11.97 -5.87 -27.65
N ASP A 766 -13.18 -6.12 -28.16
CA ASP A 766 -14.38 -5.36 -27.79
C ASP A 766 -14.76 -5.57 -26.30
N ASP A 767 -14.16 -6.56 -25.63
CA ASP A 767 -14.27 -6.77 -24.18
C ASP A 767 -13.40 -5.82 -23.32
N PHE A 768 -12.44 -5.09 -23.91
CA PHE A 768 -11.51 -4.24 -23.15
C PHE A 768 -12.13 -2.90 -22.76
N LYS A 769 -12.30 -2.67 -21.46
CA LYS A 769 -12.85 -1.41 -20.94
C LYS A 769 -11.77 -0.38 -20.68
N PHE A 770 -10.77 -0.76 -19.90
CA PHE A 770 -9.78 0.17 -19.37
C PHE A 770 -8.35 -0.36 -19.46
N VAL A 771 -7.40 0.55 -19.68
CA VAL A 771 -5.98 0.34 -19.37
C VAL A 771 -5.66 1.09 -18.09
N LEU A 772 -5.34 0.35 -17.03
CA LEU A 772 -4.97 0.92 -15.75
C LEU A 772 -3.47 0.79 -15.53
N THR A 773 -2.83 1.83 -15.02
CA THR A 773 -1.41 1.85 -14.68
C THR A 773 -1.26 2.49 -13.31
N ALA A 774 -0.49 1.89 -12.40
CA ALA A 774 -0.13 2.58 -11.16
C ALA A 774 1.30 2.30 -10.68
N SER A 775 1.80 3.18 -9.82
CA SER A 775 3.10 3.03 -9.16
C SER A 775 3.14 1.76 -8.29
N LYS A 776 4.33 1.19 -8.15
CA LYS A 776 4.54 -0.06 -7.39
C LYS A 776 3.94 0.01 -5.98
N SER A 777 4.06 1.15 -5.31
CA SER A 777 3.58 1.32 -3.94
C SER A 777 2.07 1.21 -3.79
N VAL A 778 1.29 1.44 -4.84
CA VAL A 778 -0.16 1.17 -4.84
C VAL A 778 -0.40 -0.33 -4.75
N TRP A 779 0.37 -1.11 -5.49
CA TRP A 779 0.28 -2.57 -5.55
C TRP A 779 0.88 -3.26 -4.33
N ASP A 780 1.67 -2.54 -3.52
CA ASP A 780 2.13 -3.04 -2.23
C ASP A 780 0.99 -3.06 -1.18
N VAL A 781 -0.12 -2.35 -1.41
CA VAL A 781 -1.24 -2.23 -0.45
C VAL A 781 -2.62 -2.60 -1.01
N ILE A 782 -2.77 -2.68 -2.34
CA ILE A 782 -3.98 -3.16 -3.02
C ILE A 782 -3.59 -4.38 -3.84
N ASP A 783 -4.16 -5.54 -3.52
CA ASP A 783 -3.92 -6.78 -4.26
C ASP A 783 -4.83 -6.90 -5.51
N GLN A 784 -4.54 -7.87 -6.37
CA GLN A 784 -5.26 -8.03 -7.64
C GLN A 784 -6.75 -8.37 -7.44
N ASN A 785 -7.09 -9.14 -6.41
CA ASN A 785 -8.48 -9.52 -6.12
C ASN A 785 -9.27 -8.30 -5.62
N GLU A 786 -8.66 -7.49 -4.77
CA GLU A 786 -9.23 -6.22 -4.32
C GLU A 786 -9.40 -5.24 -5.49
N LEU A 787 -8.39 -5.09 -6.35
CA LEU A 787 -8.49 -4.27 -7.58
C LEU A 787 -9.65 -4.74 -8.46
N GLN A 788 -9.84 -6.05 -8.61
CA GLN A 788 -10.94 -6.62 -9.37
C GLN A 788 -12.29 -6.25 -8.77
N SER A 789 -12.46 -6.40 -7.45
CA SER A 789 -13.67 -5.98 -6.75
C SER A 789 -13.93 -4.47 -6.90
N ILE A 790 -12.90 -3.64 -6.74
CA ILE A 790 -13.00 -2.18 -6.89
C ILE A 790 -13.51 -1.85 -8.28
N VAL A 791 -12.85 -2.36 -9.33
CA VAL A 791 -13.17 -1.95 -10.71
C VAL A 791 -14.51 -2.51 -11.17
N ILE A 792 -14.85 -3.77 -10.83
CA ILE A 792 -16.16 -4.36 -11.18
C ILE A 792 -17.29 -3.56 -10.53
N ASN A 793 -17.19 -3.26 -9.23
CA ASN A 793 -18.20 -2.49 -8.51
C ASN A 793 -18.23 -1.00 -8.93
N SER A 794 -17.16 -0.53 -9.58
CA SER A 794 -17.01 0.85 -10.06
C SER A 794 -17.19 0.98 -11.57
N ALA A 795 -17.68 -0.05 -12.28
CA ALA A 795 -17.79 -0.03 -13.74
C ALA A 795 -18.68 1.10 -14.29
N HIS A 796 -19.56 1.65 -13.46
CA HIS A 796 -20.43 2.79 -13.76
C HIS A 796 -19.75 4.16 -13.55
N ILE A 797 -18.58 4.19 -12.91
CA ILE A 797 -17.82 5.40 -12.58
C ILE A 797 -16.92 5.78 -13.75
N GLN A 798 -16.81 7.08 -14.04
CA GLN A 798 -15.92 7.60 -15.08
C GLN A 798 -14.43 7.38 -14.71
N PRO A 799 -13.51 7.29 -15.69
CA PRO A 799 -12.09 7.02 -15.43
C PRO A 799 -11.45 7.87 -14.31
N PRO A 800 -11.67 9.20 -14.21
CA PRO A 800 -11.15 10.01 -13.11
C PRO A 800 -11.64 9.57 -11.73
N GLY A 801 -12.89 9.14 -11.62
CA GLY A 801 -13.44 8.64 -10.37
C GLY A 801 -12.77 7.34 -9.94
N ILE A 802 -12.57 6.41 -10.86
CA ILE A 802 -11.85 5.15 -10.59
C ILE A 802 -10.40 5.42 -10.16
N ALA A 803 -9.68 6.30 -10.86
CA ALA A 803 -8.29 6.63 -10.50
C ALA A 803 -8.18 7.22 -9.09
N ASN A 804 -9.12 8.10 -8.71
CA ASN A 804 -9.15 8.71 -7.39
C ASN A 804 -9.60 7.73 -6.31
N LEU A 805 -10.55 6.84 -6.61
CA LEU A 805 -10.97 5.79 -5.70
C LEU A 805 -9.78 4.90 -5.33
N ILE A 806 -9.04 4.41 -6.33
CA ILE A 806 -7.83 3.58 -6.10
C ILE A 806 -6.77 4.34 -5.32
N ARG A 807 -6.53 5.61 -5.66
CA ARG A 807 -5.61 6.48 -4.91
C ARG A 807 -6.03 6.60 -3.45
N ASN A 808 -7.31 6.85 -3.17
CA ASN A 808 -7.83 7.04 -1.81
C ASN A 808 -7.76 5.75 -1.01
N ILE A 809 -8.13 4.61 -1.59
CA ILE A 809 -8.00 3.28 -0.95
C ILE A 809 -6.53 3.01 -0.61
N ALA A 810 -5.59 3.32 -1.52
CA ALA A 810 -4.17 3.15 -1.25
C ALA A 810 -3.71 4.02 -0.05
N LEU A 811 -4.20 5.26 0.07
CA LEU A 811 -3.92 6.12 1.23
C LEU A 811 -4.52 5.55 2.53
N GLU A 812 -5.75 5.05 2.49
CA GLU A 812 -6.43 4.41 3.63
C GLU A 812 -5.68 3.16 4.11
N ARG A 813 -5.04 2.43 3.19
CA ARG A 813 -4.17 1.28 3.49
C ARG A 813 -2.73 1.67 3.84
N ASN A 814 -2.50 2.94 4.22
CA ASN A 814 -1.20 3.46 4.65
C ASN A 814 -0.09 3.27 3.60
N CYS A 815 -0.39 3.46 2.31
CA CYS A 815 0.60 3.46 1.25
C CYS A 815 1.73 4.45 1.57
N LYS A 816 2.95 3.94 1.75
CA LYS A 816 4.10 4.75 2.15
C LYS A 816 4.78 5.46 0.97
N GLY A 817 4.63 4.93 -0.24
CA GLY A 817 5.29 5.43 -1.45
C GLY A 817 4.49 6.53 -2.18
N ASN A 818 5.03 7.01 -3.30
CA ASN A 818 4.33 7.95 -4.16
C ASN A 818 3.22 7.25 -4.93
N ILE A 819 2.00 7.78 -4.85
CA ILE A 819 0.85 7.23 -5.55
C ILE A 819 0.69 7.95 -6.89
N SER A 820 0.78 7.20 -7.98
CA SER A 820 0.38 7.67 -9.30
C SER A 820 -0.47 6.59 -9.95
N VAL A 821 -1.72 6.90 -10.22
CA VAL A 821 -2.71 6.04 -10.89
C VAL A 821 -3.12 6.72 -12.18
N THR A 822 -3.16 5.99 -13.28
CA THR A 822 -3.69 6.44 -14.56
C THR A 822 -4.60 5.38 -15.12
N ILE A 823 -5.76 5.77 -15.60
CA ILE A 823 -6.74 4.88 -16.20
C ILE A 823 -7.24 5.49 -17.51
N LEU A 824 -7.11 4.74 -18.59
CA LEU A 824 -7.57 5.11 -19.93
C LEU A 824 -8.78 4.25 -20.29
N SER A 825 -9.93 4.87 -20.54
CA SER A 825 -11.10 4.24 -21.18
C SER A 825 -10.86 4.12 -22.68
N LEU A 826 -10.82 2.90 -23.17
CA LEU A 826 -10.63 2.63 -24.60
C LEU A 826 -11.95 2.75 -25.37
N ASP A 827 -13.06 2.28 -24.78
CA ASP A 827 -14.41 2.44 -25.35
C ASP A 827 -14.74 3.91 -25.60
N SER A 828 -14.60 4.76 -24.57
CA SER A 828 -14.92 6.18 -24.68
C SER A 828 -14.00 6.92 -25.65
N PHE A 829 -12.76 6.45 -25.82
CA PHE A 829 -11.84 7.00 -26.82
C PHE A 829 -12.26 6.64 -28.25
N ILE A 830 -12.77 5.43 -28.48
CA ILE A 830 -13.26 5.01 -29.79
C ILE A 830 -14.57 5.73 -30.14
N GLU A 831 -15.52 5.81 -29.19
CA GLU A 831 -16.80 6.49 -29.38
C GLU A 831 -16.63 7.97 -29.74
N THR A 832 -15.81 8.70 -28.99
CA THR A 832 -15.55 10.14 -29.24
C THR A 832 -14.92 10.40 -30.60
N ASN A 833 -14.07 9.50 -31.10
CA ASN A 833 -13.47 9.64 -32.43
C ASN A 833 -14.47 9.32 -33.57
N ASN A 834 -15.50 8.50 -33.32
CA ASN A 834 -16.54 8.20 -34.31
C ASN A 834 -17.59 9.33 -34.41
N GLU A 835 -17.79 10.11 -33.35
CA GLU A 835 -18.68 11.29 -33.37
C GLU A 835 -18.03 12.51 -34.07
N GLU A 836 -16.69 12.55 -34.16
CA GLU A 836 -15.93 13.63 -34.81
C GLU A 836 -15.68 13.41 -36.32
N THR A 837 -15.98 12.23 -36.87
CA THR A 837 -15.93 11.90 -38.32
C THR A 837 -17.29 12.05 -38.99
#